data_AF-W7AYE3-F1
#
_entry.id   AF-W7AYE3-F1
#
_cell.length_a   1.000
_cell.length_b   1.000
_cell.length_c   1.000
_cell.angle_alpha   90.00
_cell.angle_beta   90.00
_cell.angle_gamma   90.00
#
_symmetry.space_group_name_H-M   'P 1'
#
loop_
_entity.id
_entity.type
_entity.pdbx_description
1 polymer ?
#
loop_
_entity_poly.entity_id
_entity_poly.type
_entity_poly.pdbx_seq_one_letter_code
_entity_poly.pdbx_strand_id
1 'polypeptide(L)'
;MDALTNISKERRIEIRRNRIQKKLPAPEKTSKETTYQEAHQYQLDTQNNEKSENNFKQIFEYKQNESNINDDNTSINIINNVNEEKNKLLHNVITEVNTEKKSFIDNVQKYVIDVKDSNDIVFQKYNTEMILEHEEAYKSKFQNNFADVKNLALKEKETYEKKIEKYFSLLKYKDEQIKKVCKNNSQNVLSLVSIIQNQRDGYKMYLENLLNKTRDELNYKRKSMLKENKQILDDLIRIQSMNSTTFVDELNDIKSFNQKIKDIHEENNLKLKTKIQLEENLNMDMQSILDVNNIIMDKEKKLYNIKVLQQKNNHNLKKINFYKLEINKLRESLISVKTYYYNYKIKSKKIVNELINQYERIKFQFIELQKRQKSYEKFFQKKYATAWNLQKNEANTYIEKLIDANKIIYEQIFFKEFCHTNYKHFLEETSAFPLTTTKVKDGSKKASISVQSVTDEQIENIKRLILDECGFLVDENLDDQDKLNKLLTYIGVHTEEDIELLTKLFYTDNIQNNKDHETTEMLSAPEYALDIIFKYYQEKEKENACQISNKKKKYKNRLNSSLKLIIERKKQEKRYWDNLAQITPDDMIDLWKTFLVFVENYYHILKERATIVQNIFKEEKMMKDNMKKIDKMTEHTQNHNKF
;
A
#
# COMPACT_ATOMS: atom_id res chain seq x y z
N MET A 1 17.85 11.96 -51.15
CA MET A 1 16.54 11.30 -51.36
C MET A 1 15.64 11.69 -50.19
N ASP A 2 15.40 12.99 -50.07
CA ASP A 2 14.50 13.60 -49.10
C ASP A 2 13.16 13.80 -49.78
N ALA A 3 12.22 12.89 -49.56
CA ALA A 3 10.80 13.10 -49.85
C ALA A 3 10.01 11.91 -49.31
N LEU A 4 9.66 11.89 -48.01
CA LEU A 4 8.54 11.06 -47.52
C LEU A 4 8.09 11.38 -46.08
N THR A 5 8.48 12.51 -45.50
CA THR A 5 8.09 12.92 -44.14
C THR A 5 7.37 14.26 -44.13
N ASN A 6 6.21 14.35 -44.80
CA ASN A 6 5.19 15.35 -44.46
C ASN A 6 3.83 14.97 -45.04
N ILE A 7 3.12 14.07 -44.34
CA ILE A 7 1.71 13.80 -44.60
C ILE A 7 0.89 14.49 -43.50
N SER A 8 0.13 15.52 -43.89
CA SER A 8 -0.69 16.32 -42.97
C SER A 8 -1.72 15.45 -42.22
N LYS A 9 -2.15 15.93 -41.04
CA LYS A 9 -3.15 15.24 -40.20
C LYS A 9 -4.44 14.94 -40.98
N GLU A 10 -4.87 15.82 -41.88
CA GLU A 10 -6.05 15.60 -42.73
C GLU A 10 -5.86 14.42 -43.67
N ARG A 11 -4.70 14.30 -44.31
CA ARG A 11 -4.45 13.18 -45.24
C ARG A 11 -4.39 11.83 -44.52
N ARG A 12 -3.99 11.80 -43.23
CA ARG A 12 -4.09 10.61 -42.37
C ARG A 12 -5.52 10.28 -41.96
N ILE A 13 -6.35 11.30 -41.74
CA ILE A 13 -7.78 11.15 -41.44
C ILE A 13 -8.53 10.67 -42.69
N GLU A 14 -8.17 11.17 -43.87
CA GLU A 14 -8.68 10.77 -45.18
C GLU A 14 -8.39 9.29 -45.47
N ILE A 15 -7.14 8.85 -45.23
CA ILE A 15 -6.75 7.43 -45.38
C ILE A 15 -7.50 6.54 -44.38
N ARG A 16 -7.80 7.06 -43.19
CA ARG A 16 -8.57 6.33 -42.16
C ARG A 16 -10.06 6.26 -42.51
N ARG A 17 -10.64 7.34 -43.05
CA ARG A 17 -12.01 7.37 -43.59
C ARG A 17 -12.19 6.45 -44.78
N ASN A 18 -11.24 6.43 -45.72
CA ASN A 18 -11.25 5.55 -46.87
C ASN A 18 -11.09 4.06 -46.50
N ARG A 19 -10.38 3.75 -45.40
CA ARG A 19 -10.33 2.38 -44.84
C ARG A 19 -11.63 1.96 -44.16
N ILE A 20 -12.37 2.90 -43.59
CA ILE A 20 -13.68 2.65 -42.97
C ILE A 20 -14.76 2.49 -44.05
N GLN A 21 -14.70 3.29 -45.13
CA GLN A 21 -15.59 3.17 -46.29
C GLN A 21 -15.40 1.85 -47.05
N LYS A 22 -14.18 1.30 -47.13
CA LYS A 22 -13.94 -0.02 -47.76
C LYS A 22 -14.46 -1.22 -46.95
N LYS A 23 -14.95 -1.02 -45.72
CA LYS A 23 -15.44 -2.10 -44.83
C LYS A 23 -16.97 -2.18 -44.69
N LEU A 24 -17.72 -1.33 -45.38
CA LEU A 24 -19.18 -1.37 -45.41
C LEU A 24 -19.66 -1.83 -46.79
N PRO A 25 -20.57 -2.80 -46.91
CA PRO A 25 -21.15 -3.16 -48.19
C PRO A 25 -22.11 -2.04 -48.64
N ALA A 26 -21.95 -1.60 -49.89
CA ALA A 26 -22.79 -0.58 -50.51
C ALA A 26 -24.18 -1.15 -50.85
N PRO A 27 -25.26 -0.38 -50.68
CA PRO A 27 -26.38 -0.40 -51.59
C PRO A 27 -26.27 0.76 -52.59
N GLU A 28 -26.72 0.47 -53.81
CA GLU A 28 -26.67 1.29 -55.00
C GLU A 28 -27.47 2.59 -54.89
N LYS A 29 -26.99 3.60 -55.63
CA LYS A 29 -27.61 4.90 -55.81
C LYS A 29 -28.78 4.79 -56.79
N THR A 30 -29.90 5.45 -56.49
CA THR A 30 -30.61 6.27 -57.49
C THR A 30 -31.25 7.48 -56.83
N SER A 31 -31.12 8.60 -57.53
CA SER A 31 -31.50 9.97 -57.21
C SER A 31 -33.00 10.21 -57.37
N LYS A 32 -33.57 11.16 -56.59
CA LYS A 32 -34.35 12.32 -57.09
C LYS A 32 -34.96 13.17 -55.95
N GLU A 33 -34.57 14.44 -56.00
CA GLU A 33 -35.30 15.70 -55.75
C GLU A 33 -36.68 15.73 -55.04
N THR A 34 -36.74 16.66 -54.08
CA THR A 34 -37.80 17.66 -53.79
C THR A 34 -39.14 17.32 -53.10
N THR A 35 -39.51 18.26 -52.22
CA THR A 35 -40.87 18.81 -51.88
C THR A 35 -41.71 18.20 -50.73
N TYR A 36 -41.76 18.97 -49.63
CA TYR A 36 -42.89 19.46 -48.79
C TYR A 36 -44.12 18.61 -48.37
N GLN A 37 -44.52 18.87 -47.08
CA GLN A 37 -45.88 18.97 -46.47
C GLN A 37 -46.76 17.70 -46.42
N GLU A 38 -47.68 17.44 -45.48
CA GLU A 38 -48.24 18.07 -44.27
C GLU A 38 -49.10 16.99 -43.56
N ALA A 39 -49.13 17.03 -42.21
CA ALA A 39 -50.32 16.95 -41.34
C ALA A 39 -51.46 15.91 -41.56
N HIS A 40 -51.85 15.21 -40.47
CA HIS A 40 -53.18 15.33 -39.88
C HIS A 40 -53.25 14.73 -38.45
N GLN A 41 -53.96 15.51 -37.62
CA GLN A 41 -54.39 15.40 -36.22
C GLN A 41 -55.72 14.58 -36.18
N TYR A 42 -56.17 13.92 -35.10
CA TYR A 42 -56.97 14.44 -33.97
C TYR A 42 -57.22 13.25 -32.97
N GLN A 43 -56.99 13.41 -31.65
CA GLN A 43 -57.94 13.75 -30.55
C GLN A 43 -59.09 12.74 -30.34
N LEU A 44 -59.17 12.03 -29.20
CA LEU A 44 -59.70 12.41 -27.86
C LEU A 44 -61.24 12.37 -27.82
N ASP A 45 -61.79 11.58 -26.89
CA ASP A 45 -63.04 11.92 -26.21
C ASP A 45 -63.08 11.32 -24.81
N THR A 46 -63.46 12.19 -23.88
CA THR A 46 -63.78 11.97 -22.46
C THR A 46 -65.28 11.90 -22.28
N GLN A 47 -65.79 11.05 -21.38
CA GLN A 47 -66.97 11.41 -20.59
C GLN A 47 -67.07 10.64 -19.26
N ASN A 48 -67.57 11.38 -18.27
CA ASN A 48 -67.73 11.09 -16.85
C ASN A 48 -68.85 10.08 -16.54
N ASN A 49 -68.76 9.39 -15.39
CA ASN A 49 -69.78 9.50 -14.32
C ASN A 49 -69.45 8.66 -13.05
N GLU A 50 -69.47 9.37 -11.92
CA GLU A 50 -70.03 9.04 -10.60
C GLU A 50 -69.65 7.78 -9.78
N LYS A 51 -69.16 8.09 -8.55
CA LYS A 51 -69.56 7.61 -7.20
C LYS A 51 -68.60 6.72 -6.36
N SER A 52 -68.59 7.08 -5.06
CA SER A 52 -68.00 6.48 -3.84
C SER A 52 -66.47 6.59 -3.67
N GLU A 53 -65.95 7.58 -2.94
CA GLU A 53 -65.79 7.66 -1.47
C GLU A 53 -64.93 6.53 -0.86
N ASN A 54 -63.66 6.82 -0.55
CA ASN A 54 -63.18 6.90 0.84
C ASN A 54 -61.69 7.29 0.95
N ASN A 55 -61.48 8.51 1.45
CA ASN A 55 -60.47 8.97 2.41
C ASN A 55 -59.07 8.31 2.46
N PHE A 56 -58.05 9.09 2.10
CA PHE A 56 -56.99 9.53 3.02
C PHE A 56 -56.43 10.89 2.55
N LYS A 57 -56.85 11.97 3.20
CA LYS A 57 -56.27 13.32 3.03
C LYS A 57 -54.98 13.40 3.84
N GLN A 58 -53.84 13.52 3.17
CA GLN A 58 -52.67 14.21 3.73
C GLN A 58 -52.51 15.51 2.97
N ILE A 59 -53.00 16.60 3.56
CA ILE A 59 -52.84 17.96 3.05
C ILE A 59 -51.39 18.36 3.35
N PHE A 60 -50.57 18.48 2.31
CA PHE A 60 -49.35 19.28 2.39
C PHE A 60 -49.72 20.72 2.05
N GLU A 61 -49.94 21.54 3.07
CA GLU A 61 -49.97 22.99 2.93
C GLU A 61 -48.58 23.50 2.57
N TYR A 62 -48.44 24.10 1.39
CA TYR A 62 -47.30 24.97 1.09
C TYR A 62 -47.52 26.30 1.83
N LYS A 63 -46.93 26.45 3.02
CA LYS A 63 -46.74 27.76 3.63
C LYS A 63 -45.47 28.36 3.02
N GLN A 64 -45.64 29.39 2.19
CA GLN A 64 -44.57 30.35 1.94
C GLN A 64 -44.29 31.11 3.25
N ASN A 65 -43.37 30.59 4.04
CA ASN A 65 -42.64 31.42 4.99
C ASN A 65 -41.41 31.93 4.26
N GLU A 66 -41.43 33.19 3.83
CA GLU A 66 -40.23 33.96 3.56
C GLU A 66 -39.45 34.13 4.87
N SER A 67 -38.70 33.10 5.26
CA SER A 67 -37.58 33.28 6.17
C SER A 67 -36.36 33.54 5.31
N ASN A 68 -35.94 34.80 5.23
CA ASN A 68 -34.59 35.20 4.83
C ASN A 68 -33.60 34.56 5.81
N ILE A 69 -33.28 33.28 5.60
CA ILE A 69 -32.18 32.61 6.28
C ILE A 69 -31.00 32.70 5.32
N ASN A 70 -30.02 33.46 5.80
CA ASN A 70 -28.81 33.82 5.08
C ASN A 70 -27.88 32.59 4.98
N ASP A 71 -28.19 31.67 4.07
CA ASP A 71 -27.47 30.40 3.87
C ASP A 71 -25.98 30.60 3.51
N ASP A 72 -25.64 31.77 2.95
CA ASP A 72 -24.26 32.16 2.67
C ASP A 72 -23.46 32.40 3.96
N ASN A 73 -24.07 33.00 5.00
CA ASN A 73 -23.38 33.26 6.27
C ASN A 73 -23.15 32.00 7.11
N THR A 74 -24.08 31.04 7.08
CA THR A 74 -23.90 29.74 7.76
C THR A 74 -22.82 28.90 7.06
N SER A 75 -22.77 28.95 5.72
CA SER A 75 -21.74 28.25 4.95
C SER A 75 -20.34 28.85 5.19
N ILE A 76 -20.24 30.20 5.22
CA ILE A 76 -18.99 30.90 5.52
C ILE A 76 -18.53 30.65 6.96
N ASN A 77 -19.45 30.62 7.94
CA ASN A 77 -19.12 30.32 9.33
C ASN A 77 -18.63 28.87 9.51
N ILE A 78 -19.23 27.90 8.83
CA ILE A 78 -18.78 26.50 8.87
C ILE A 78 -17.38 26.37 8.24
N ILE A 79 -17.14 27.03 7.10
CA ILE A 79 -15.82 27.02 6.44
C ILE A 79 -14.75 27.70 7.32
N ASN A 80 -15.10 28.81 7.99
CA ASN A 80 -14.19 29.50 8.89
C ASN A 80 -13.87 28.66 10.14
N ASN A 81 -14.85 27.96 10.71
CA ASN A 81 -14.63 27.07 11.86
C ASN A 81 -13.73 25.88 11.49
N VAL A 82 -13.95 25.27 10.32
CA VAL A 82 -13.11 24.17 9.82
C VAL A 82 -11.68 24.64 9.54
N ASN A 83 -11.52 25.87 9.02
CA ASN A 83 -10.19 26.45 8.82
C ASN A 83 -9.49 26.81 10.13
N GLU A 84 -10.22 27.28 11.15
CA GLU A 84 -9.66 27.50 12.48
C GLU A 84 -9.22 26.19 13.15
N GLU A 85 -10.02 25.13 13.09
CA GLU A 85 -9.64 23.81 13.62
C GLU A 85 -8.43 23.23 12.88
N LYS A 86 -8.39 23.37 11.55
CA LYS A 86 -7.23 22.99 10.74
C LYS A 86 -5.98 23.76 11.14
N ASN A 87 -6.09 25.07 11.38
CA ASN A 87 -4.96 25.89 11.80
C ASN A 87 -4.50 25.56 13.22
N LYS A 88 -5.42 25.24 14.14
CA LYS A 88 -5.09 24.74 15.49
C LYS A 88 -4.36 23.40 15.44
N LEU A 89 -4.83 22.45 14.63
CA LEU A 89 -4.15 21.17 14.40
C LEU A 89 -2.77 21.36 13.79
N LEU A 90 -2.63 22.23 12.79
CA LEU A 90 -1.34 22.53 12.18
C LEU A 90 -0.37 23.17 13.17
N HIS A 91 -0.86 24.09 14.01
CA HIS A 91 -0.06 24.73 15.05
C HIS A 91 0.38 23.73 16.12
N ASN A 92 -0.48 22.78 16.50
CA ASN A 92 -0.14 21.70 17.44
C ASN A 92 0.94 20.77 16.87
N VAL A 93 0.81 20.36 15.61
CA VAL A 93 1.84 19.54 14.93
C VAL A 93 3.16 20.29 14.82
N ILE A 94 3.13 21.60 14.49
CA ILE A 94 4.35 22.43 14.45
C ILE A 94 4.99 22.54 15.84
N THR A 95 4.19 22.69 16.91
CA THR A 95 4.72 22.72 18.28
C THR A 95 5.32 21.37 18.70
N GLU A 96 4.67 20.25 18.38
CA GLU A 96 5.20 18.91 18.67
C GLU A 96 6.52 18.67 17.94
N VAL A 97 6.57 18.95 16.63
CA VAL A 97 7.80 18.83 15.82
C VAL A 97 8.91 19.74 16.36
N ASN A 98 8.59 20.95 16.81
CA ASN A 98 9.57 21.85 17.41
C ASN A 98 10.04 21.39 18.80
N THR A 99 9.16 20.79 19.61
CA THR A 99 9.57 20.20 20.91
C THR A 99 10.45 18.97 20.73
N GLU A 100 10.13 18.10 19.76
CA GLU A 100 10.97 16.96 19.41
C GLU A 100 12.32 17.43 18.87
N LYS A 101 12.33 18.44 17.97
CA LYS A 101 13.56 19.02 17.44
C LYS A 101 14.41 19.68 18.52
N LYS A 102 13.79 20.35 19.51
CA LYS A 102 14.51 20.94 20.65
C LYS A 102 15.09 19.86 21.55
N SER A 103 14.33 18.82 21.87
CA SER A 103 14.83 17.65 22.63
C SER A 103 15.96 16.91 21.90
N PHE A 104 15.90 16.85 20.57
CA PHE A 104 16.96 16.28 19.74
C PHE A 104 18.22 17.14 19.75
N ILE A 105 18.09 18.47 19.63
CA ILE A 105 19.23 19.39 19.71
C ILE A 105 19.86 19.38 21.11
N ASP A 106 19.06 19.35 22.17
CA ASP A 106 19.55 19.28 23.56
C ASP A 106 20.29 17.95 23.82
N ASN A 107 19.77 16.84 23.27
CA ASN A 107 20.47 15.55 23.34
C ASN A 107 21.79 15.58 22.56
N VAL A 108 21.82 16.16 21.36
CA VAL A 108 23.06 16.32 20.56
C VAL A 108 24.07 17.22 21.28
N GLN A 109 23.64 18.31 21.92
CA GLN A 109 24.52 19.18 22.70
C GLN A 109 25.08 18.46 23.92
N LYS A 110 24.28 17.63 24.62
CA LYS A 110 24.76 16.80 25.72
C LYS A 110 25.82 15.79 25.28
N TYR A 111 25.62 15.13 24.13
CA TYR A 111 26.63 14.23 23.56
C TYR A 111 27.90 14.96 23.10
N VAL A 112 27.82 16.21 22.65
CA VAL A 112 28.99 17.01 22.26
C VAL A 112 29.77 17.50 23.48
N ILE A 113 29.10 17.82 24.59
CA ILE A 113 29.73 18.21 25.86
C ILE A 113 30.43 16.99 26.49
N ASP A 114 29.78 15.82 26.53
CA ASP A 114 30.36 14.58 27.06
C ASP A 114 31.61 14.11 26.29
N VAL A 115 31.71 14.46 24.98
CA VAL A 115 32.87 14.13 24.12
C VAL A 115 33.99 15.18 24.22
N LYS A 116 33.72 16.42 24.65
CA LYS A 116 34.74 17.44 24.90
C LYS A 116 35.41 17.25 26.26
N ASP A 117 34.64 16.97 27.31
CA ASP A 117 35.19 16.80 28.67
C ASP A 117 36.06 15.52 28.82
N SER A 118 35.83 14.51 27.98
CA SER A 118 36.59 13.26 27.99
C SER A 118 37.87 13.27 27.13
N ASN A 119 37.97 14.16 26.13
CA ASN A 119 39.14 14.22 25.23
C ASN A 119 40.16 15.30 25.64
N ASP A 120 39.74 16.39 26.31
CA ASP A 120 40.66 17.48 26.67
C ASP A 120 41.47 17.19 27.97
N ILE A 121 41.00 16.30 28.85
CA ILE A 121 41.70 15.95 30.10
C ILE A 121 42.83 14.91 29.87
N VAL A 122 42.75 14.11 28.81
CA VAL A 122 43.72 13.01 28.59
C VAL A 122 44.91 13.43 27.72
N PHE A 123 44.78 14.47 26.89
CA PHE A 123 45.83 14.86 25.94
C PHE A 123 46.83 15.91 26.44
N GLN A 124 46.56 16.60 27.56
CA GLN A 124 47.47 17.63 28.09
C GLN A 124 48.40 17.15 29.21
N LYS A 125 48.19 15.95 29.77
CA LYS A 125 48.93 15.49 30.96
C LYS A 125 50.23 14.74 30.69
N TYR A 126 50.57 14.45 29.44
CA TYR A 126 51.73 13.62 29.08
C TYR A 126 52.83 14.31 28.29
N ASN A 127 52.72 15.61 27.98
CA ASN A 127 53.62 16.26 27.02
C ASN A 127 54.59 17.30 27.59
N THR A 128 54.71 17.46 28.92
CA THR A 128 55.48 18.60 29.46
C THR A 128 56.69 18.28 30.32
N GLU A 129 56.97 17.03 30.69
CA GLU A 129 58.16 16.72 31.50
C GLU A 129 58.83 15.44 30.99
N MET A 130 60.15 15.51 30.78
CA MET A 130 61.08 14.41 30.46
C MET A 130 61.30 14.00 29.00
N ILE A 131 61.58 14.94 28.08
CA ILE A 131 62.40 14.62 26.89
C ILE A 131 63.35 15.78 26.57
N LEU A 132 64.32 16.01 27.45
CA LEU A 132 65.57 16.65 27.10
C LEU A 132 66.68 15.77 27.67
N GLU A 133 67.63 15.45 26.79
CA GLU A 133 68.85 14.67 27.02
C GLU A 133 68.75 13.17 26.70
N HIS A 134 69.54 12.78 25.70
CA HIS A 134 69.76 11.45 25.11
C HIS A 134 68.75 10.98 24.07
N GLU A 135 69.09 11.18 22.78
CA GLU A 135 68.98 10.15 21.73
C GLU A 135 69.38 10.72 20.34
N GLU A 136 70.68 10.90 20.11
CA GLU A 136 71.22 11.18 18.77
C GLU A 136 71.79 9.93 18.05
N ALA A 137 71.73 8.74 18.66
CA ALA A 137 72.31 7.53 18.07
C ALA A 137 71.29 6.49 17.52
N TYR A 138 69.99 6.59 17.84
CA TYR A 138 68.97 5.59 17.42
C TYR A 138 67.92 6.07 16.41
N LYS A 139 68.13 7.25 15.80
CA LYS A 139 67.06 7.94 15.04
C LYS A 139 66.69 7.38 13.66
N SER A 140 67.50 6.54 13.01
CA SER A 140 67.24 6.25 11.58
C SER A 140 66.15 5.19 11.32
N LYS A 141 66.09 4.08 12.07
CA LYS A 141 65.15 2.98 11.75
C LYS A 141 63.74 3.16 12.31
N PHE A 142 63.61 3.75 13.50
CA PHE A 142 62.31 3.96 14.14
C PHE A 142 61.53 5.12 13.49
N GLN A 143 62.22 6.20 13.08
CA GLN A 143 61.60 7.31 12.34
C GLN A 143 61.18 6.88 10.93
N ASN A 144 61.94 5.99 10.26
CA ASN A 144 61.54 5.43 8.97
C ASN A 144 60.30 4.54 9.10
N ASN A 145 60.22 3.67 10.11
CA ASN A 145 59.02 2.88 10.38
C ASN A 145 57.80 3.75 10.73
N PHE A 146 58.00 4.83 11.51
CA PHE A 146 56.92 5.76 11.85
C PHE A 146 56.45 6.56 10.62
N ALA A 147 57.38 6.96 9.75
CA ALA A 147 57.06 7.58 8.47
C ALA A 147 56.32 6.62 7.53
N ASP A 148 56.72 5.34 7.48
CA ASP A 148 56.07 4.31 6.68
C ASP A 148 54.66 3.97 7.18
N VAL A 149 54.46 3.86 8.50
CA VAL A 149 53.14 3.66 9.11
C VAL A 149 52.25 4.89 8.87
N LYS A 150 52.79 6.10 8.98
CA LYS A 150 52.06 7.34 8.68
C LYS A 150 51.69 7.43 7.19
N ASN A 151 52.58 7.00 6.30
CA ASN A 151 52.33 6.91 4.86
C ASN A 151 51.28 5.84 4.51
N LEU A 152 51.27 4.70 5.20
CA LEU A 152 50.23 3.68 5.07
C LEU A 152 48.86 4.17 5.55
N ALA A 153 48.81 4.85 6.71
CA ALA A 153 47.59 5.46 7.23
C ALA A 153 47.05 6.56 6.30
N LEU A 154 47.92 7.37 5.70
CA LEU A 154 47.56 8.36 4.67
C LEU A 154 47.00 7.70 3.41
N LYS A 155 47.63 6.61 2.94
CA LYS A 155 47.11 5.83 1.80
C LYS A 155 45.75 5.21 2.12
N GLU A 156 45.55 4.64 3.30
CA GLU A 156 44.25 4.13 3.72
C GLU A 156 43.20 5.25 3.77
N LYS A 157 43.54 6.40 4.36
CA LYS A 157 42.65 7.57 4.41
C LYS A 157 42.22 8.01 3.01
N GLU A 158 43.15 8.13 2.05
CA GLU A 158 42.82 8.42 0.65
C GLU A 158 41.91 7.36 0.03
N THR A 159 42.11 6.07 0.34
CA THR A 159 41.23 5.02 -0.20
C THR A 159 39.81 5.12 0.36
N TYR A 160 39.66 5.52 1.64
CA TYR A 160 38.36 5.77 2.23
C TYR A 160 37.71 7.03 1.66
N GLU A 161 38.46 8.12 1.46
CA GLU A 161 37.98 9.34 0.80
C GLU A 161 37.49 9.04 -0.63
N LYS A 162 38.25 8.27 -1.42
CA LYS A 162 37.85 7.82 -2.76
C LYS A 162 36.60 6.92 -2.74
N LYS A 163 36.43 6.08 -1.71
CA LYS A 163 35.20 5.28 -1.53
C LYS A 163 34.01 6.17 -1.16
N ILE A 164 34.20 7.12 -0.26
CA ILE A 164 33.19 8.09 0.15
C ILE A 164 32.74 8.93 -1.06
N GLU A 165 33.67 9.41 -1.88
CA GLU A 165 33.38 10.17 -3.10
C GLU A 165 32.60 9.34 -4.14
N LYS A 166 32.93 8.04 -4.28
CA LYS A 166 32.14 7.10 -5.09
C LYS A 166 30.72 6.93 -4.55
N TYR A 167 30.55 6.83 -3.24
CA TYR A 167 29.21 6.75 -2.63
C TYR A 167 28.41 8.04 -2.82
N PHE A 168 29.03 9.22 -2.67
CA PHE A 168 28.37 10.49 -2.93
C PHE A 168 27.99 10.65 -4.41
N SER A 169 28.85 10.22 -5.33
CA SER A 169 28.54 10.21 -6.77
C SER A 169 27.37 9.28 -7.10
N LEU A 170 27.33 8.09 -6.47
CA LEU A 170 26.22 7.15 -6.62
C LEU A 170 24.92 7.70 -6.02
N LEU A 171 24.99 8.37 -4.87
CA LEU A 171 23.83 8.99 -4.23
C LEU A 171 23.28 10.13 -5.11
N LYS A 172 24.15 11.01 -5.61
CA LYS A 172 23.77 12.09 -6.54
C LYS A 172 23.14 11.55 -7.82
N TYR A 173 23.68 10.45 -8.37
CA TYR A 173 23.07 9.76 -9.51
C TYR A 173 21.68 9.22 -9.19
N LYS A 174 21.48 8.58 -8.02
CA LYS A 174 20.17 8.07 -7.60
C LYS A 174 19.17 9.21 -7.36
N ASP A 175 19.60 10.32 -6.77
CA ASP A 175 18.77 11.50 -6.57
C ASP A 175 18.33 12.12 -7.89
N GLU A 176 19.22 12.17 -8.90
CA GLU A 176 18.83 12.61 -10.25
C GLU A 176 17.81 11.66 -10.90
N GLN A 177 17.95 10.35 -10.71
CA GLN A 177 16.96 9.39 -11.20
C GLN A 177 15.60 9.56 -10.52
N ILE A 178 15.59 9.79 -9.20
CA ILE A 178 14.36 10.08 -8.45
C ILE A 178 13.72 11.37 -8.97
N LYS A 179 14.51 12.45 -9.17
CA LYS A 179 14.01 13.71 -9.75
C LYS A 179 13.39 13.51 -11.13
N LYS A 180 14.01 12.70 -12.00
CA LYS A 180 13.46 12.36 -13.32
C LYS A 180 12.13 11.60 -13.21
N VAL A 181 12.03 10.61 -12.32
CA VAL A 181 10.79 9.87 -12.08
C VAL A 181 9.70 10.79 -11.52
N CYS A 182 10.01 11.65 -10.54
CA CYS A 182 9.07 12.62 -10.02
C CYS A 182 8.58 13.60 -11.09
N LYS A 183 9.47 14.09 -11.97
CA LYS A 183 9.10 14.96 -13.09
C LYS A 183 8.17 14.25 -14.08
N ASN A 184 8.46 12.99 -14.43
CA ASN A 184 7.61 12.19 -15.30
C ASN A 184 6.24 11.91 -14.67
N ASN A 185 6.21 11.56 -13.38
CA ASN A 185 4.96 11.35 -12.65
C ASN A 185 4.14 12.63 -12.56
N SER A 186 4.78 13.78 -12.30
CA SER A 186 4.10 15.09 -12.33
C SER A 186 3.48 15.37 -13.70
N GLN A 187 4.20 15.09 -14.78
CA GLN A 187 3.67 15.29 -16.14
C GLN A 187 2.50 14.34 -16.45
N ASN A 188 2.56 13.10 -15.98
CA ASN A 188 1.48 12.13 -16.12
C ASN A 188 0.24 12.51 -15.30
N VAL A 189 0.42 13.08 -14.10
CA VAL A 189 -0.70 13.60 -13.31
C VAL A 189 -1.33 14.81 -13.99
N LEU A 190 -0.51 15.73 -14.54
CA LEU A 190 -1.03 16.88 -15.28
C LEU A 190 -1.79 16.46 -16.55
N SER A 191 -1.29 15.45 -17.28
CA SER A 191 -2.01 14.94 -18.46
C SER A 191 -3.32 14.25 -18.07
N LEU A 192 -3.35 13.51 -16.96
CA LEU A 192 -4.57 12.92 -16.41
C LEU A 192 -5.59 14.01 -16.01
N VAL A 193 -5.14 15.05 -15.32
CA VAL A 193 -5.99 16.19 -14.94
C VAL A 193 -6.58 16.87 -16.18
N SER A 194 -5.77 17.07 -17.24
CA SER A 194 -6.27 17.61 -18.50
C SER A 194 -7.32 16.70 -19.15
N ILE A 195 -7.13 15.38 -19.12
CA ILE A 195 -8.13 14.42 -19.62
C ILE A 195 -9.43 14.52 -18.81
N ILE A 196 -9.35 14.58 -17.49
CA ILE A 196 -10.52 14.70 -16.59
C ILE A 196 -11.25 16.02 -16.84
N GLN A 197 -10.52 17.13 -17.01
CA GLN A 197 -11.10 18.44 -17.35
C GLN A 197 -11.83 18.39 -18.71
N ASN A 198 -11.19 17.83 -19.73
CA ASN A 198 -11.83 17.67 -21.05
C ASN A 198 -13.08 16.80 -21.00
N GLN A 199 -13.08 15.73 -20.18
CA GLN A 199 -14.26 14.89 -19.98
C GLN A 199 -15.37 15.67 -19.26
N ARG A 200 -15.04 16.42 -18.20
CA ARG A 200 -15.99 17.27 -17.48
C ARG A 200 -16.62 18.32 -18.41
N ASP A 201 -15.82 18.97 -19.24
CA ASP A 201 -16.30 19.98 -20.18
C ASP A 201 -17.17 19.34 -21.28
N GLY A 202 -16.80 18.14 -21.76
CA GLY A 202 -17.64 17.35 -22.66
C GLY A 202 -19.01 17.02 -22.07
N TYR A 203 -19.06 16.58 -20.81
CA TYR A 203 -20.33 16.34 -20.11
C TYR A 203 -21.13 17.63 -19.89
N LYS A 204 -20.46 18.75 -19.56
CA LYS A 204 -21.11 20.06 -19.44
C LYS A 204 -21.78 20.46 -20.75
N MET A 205 -21.06 20.40 -21.87
CA MET A 205 -21.62 20.69 -23.20
C MET A 205 -22.77 19.76 -23.56
N TYR A 206 -22.68 18.47 -23.22
CA TYR A 206 -23.76 17.51 -23.45
C TYR A 206 -25.04 17.89 -22.69
N LEU A 207 -24.91 18.21 -21.39
CA LEU A 207 -26.04 18.63 -20.56
C LEU A 207 -26.64 19.95 -21.05
N GLU A 208 -25.81 20.89 -21.47
CA GLU A 208 -26.26 22.18 -22.02
C GLU A 208 -27.01 22.01 -23.34
N ASN A 209 -26.53 21.12 -24.22
CA ASN A 209 -27.23 20.77 -25.45
C ASN A 209 -28.57 20.06 -25.18
N LEU A 210 -28.63 19.17 -24.19
CA LEU A 210 -29.87 18.51 -23.78
C LEU A 210 -30.89 19.53 -23.24
N LEU A 211 -30.42 20.49 -22.44
CA LEU A 211 -31.24 21.56 -21.89
C LEU A 211 -31.75 22.51 -22.98
N ASN A 212 -30.92 22.85 -23.97
CA ASN A 212 -31.35 23.64 -25.11
C ASN A 212 -32.38 22.90 -25.98
N LYS A 213 -32.16 21.60 -26.24
CA LYS A 213 -33.11 20.79 -27.00
C LYS A 213 -34.48 20.70 -26.32
N THR A 214 -34.49 20.43 -25.01
CA THR A 214 -35.75 20.39 -24.23
C THR A 214 -36.44 21.75 -24.19
N ARG A 215 -35.69 22.84 -24.06
CA ARG A 215 -36.22 24.20 -24.17
C ARG A 215 -36.84 24.47 -25.55
N ASP A 216 -36.20 24.05 -26.63
CA ASP A 216 -36.71 24.22 -27.98
C ASP A 216 -37.98 23.41 -28.24
N GLU A 217 -38.04 22.16 -27.76
CA GLU A 217 -39.23 21.31 -27.83
C GLU A 217 -40.41 21.93 -27.05
N LEU A 218 -40.16 22.49 -25.86
CA LEU A 218 -41.18 23.19 -25.08
C LEU A 218 -41.66 24.46 -25.79
N ASN A 219 -40.75 25.24 -26.36
CA ASN A 219 -41.08 26.44 -27.13
C ASN A 219 -41.88 26.10 -28.39
N TYR A 220 -41.53 25.01 -29.07
CA TYR A 220 -42.28 24.50 -30.21
C TYR A 220 -43.70 24.09 -29.81
N LYS A 221 -43.85 23.32 -28.72
CA LYS A 221 -45.16 22.91 -28.20
C LYS A 221 -46.01 24.12 -27.82
N ARG A 222 -45.43 25.12 -27.12
CA ARG A 222 -46.11 26.38 -26.80
C ARG A 222 -46.59 27.12 -28.04
N LYS A 223 -45.75 27.24 -29.08
CA LYS A 223 -46.13 27.87 -30.35
C LYS A 223 -47.24 27.10 -31.07
N SER A 224 -47.21 25.77 -31.06
CA SER A 224 -48.27 24.94 -31.64
C SER A 224 -49.61 25.17 -30.96
N MET A 225 -49.64 25.14 -29.62
CA MET A 225 -50.86 25.41 -28.84
C MET A 225 -51.43 26.81 -29.09
N LEU A 226 -50.56 27.82 -29.18
CA LEU A 226 -50.99 29.19 -29.51
C LEU A 226 -51.60 29.29 -30.92
N LYS A 227 -51.07 28.54 -31.90
CA LYS A 227 -51.64 28.49 -33.25
C LYS A 227 -53.01 27.79 -33.26
N GLU A 228 -53.14 26.68 -32.55
CA GLU A 228 -54.41 25.95 -32.43
C GLU A 228 -55.49 26.83 -31.77
N ASN A 229 -55.15 27.50 -30.66
CA ASN A 229 -56.07 28.44 -30.01
C ASN A 229 -56.47 29.61 -30.92
N LYS A 230 -55.55 30.11 -31.75
CA LYS A 230 -55.87 31.17 -32.72
C LYS A 230 -56.82 30.66 -33.81
N GLN A 231 -56.61 29.45 -34.33
CA GLN A 231 -57.50 28.83 -35.31
C GLN A 231 -58.90 28.63 -34.75
N ILE A 232 -59.02 28.13 -33.52
CA ILE A 232 -60.31 27.97 -32.83
C ILE A 232 -61.03 29.33 -32.73
N LEU A 233 -60.31 30.39 -32.38
CA LEU A 233 -60.90 31.74 -32.31
C LEU A 233 -61.36 32.24 -33.68
N ASP A 234 -60.56 32.05 -34.72
CA ASP A 234 -60.90 32.44 -36.09
C ASP A 234 -62.12 31.64 -36.62
N ASP A 235 -62.24 30.37 -36.25
CA ASP A 235 -63.39 29.52 -36.59
C ASP A 235 -64.67 29.95 -35.87
N LEU A 236 -64.59 30.32 -34.59
CA LEU A 236 -65.72 30.87 -33.85
C LEU A 236 -66.23 32.18 -34.46
N ILE A 237 -65.32 33.06 -34.89
CA ILE A 237 -65.67 34.30 -35.59
C ILE A 237 -66.36 33.99 -36.94
N ARG A 238 -65.86 33.00 -37.68
CA ARG A 238 -66.48 32.54 -38.94
C ARG A 238 -67.89 31.99 -38.72
N ILE A 239 -68.10 31.13 -37.72
CA ILE A 239 -69.41 30.58 -37.38
C ILE A 239 -70.39 31.71 -37.00
N GLN A 240 -69.95 32.69 -36.21
CA GLN A 240 -70.77 33.85 -35.87
C GLN A 240 -71.20 34.65 -37.11
N SER A 241 -70.29 34.84 -38.08
CA SER A 241 -70.60 35.56 -39.32
C SER A 241 -71.58 34.78 -40.23
N MET A 242 -71.45 33.45 -40.31
CA MET A 242 -72.35 32.58 -41.08
C MET A 242 -73.77 32.52 -40.48
N ASN A 243 -73.87 32.44 -39.15
CA ASN A 243 -75.16 32.43 -38.46
C ASN A 243 -75.90 33.76 -38.61
N SER A 244 -75.18 34.88 -38.78
CA SER A 244 -75.80 36.17 -39.07
C SER A 244 -76.37 36.26 -40.48
N THR A 245 -75.83 35.52 -41.46
CA THR A 245 -76.32 35.52 -42.84
C THR A 245 -77.49 34.55 -43.02
N THR A 246 -77.44 33.36 -42.41
CA THR A 246 -78.53 32.36 -42.52
C THR A 246 -79.84 32.85 -41.91
N PHE A 247 -79.81 33.63 -40.82
CA PHE A 247 -81.02 34.21 -40.24
C PHE A 247 -81.74 35.19 -41.18
N VAL A 248 -81.01 35.88 -42.06
CA VAL A 248 -81.58 36.81 -43.04
C VAL A 248 -82.23 36.05 -44.20
N ASP A 249 -81.64 34.93 -44.61
CA ASP A 249 -82.15 34.08 -45.69
C ASP A 249 -83.41 33.31 -45.27
N GLU A 250 -83.45 32.77 -44.04
CA GLU A 250 -84.62 32.07 -43.49
C GLU A 250 -85.88 32.97 -43.42
N LEU A 251 -85.72 34.27 -43.18
CA LEU A 251 -86.83 35.24 -43.20
C LEU A 251 -87.39 35.48 -44.62
N ASN A 252 -86.56 35.34 -45.66
CA ASN A 252 -86.98 35.51 -47.06
C ASN A 252 -87.69 34.26 -47.58
N ASP A 253 -87.25 33.07 -47.18
CA ASP A 253 -87.85 31.81 -47.62
C ASP A 253 -89.27 31.59 -47.05
N ILE A 254 -89.52 31.96 -45.79
CA ILE A 254 -90.85 31.86 -45.15
C ILE A 254 -91.90 32.73 -45.89
N LYS A 255 -91.51 33.85 -46.50
CA LYS A 255 -92.41 34.66 -47.34
C LYS A 255 -92.75 33.97 -48.65
N SER A 256 -91.81 33.28 -49.27
CA SER A 256 -92.03 32.59 -50.55
C SER A 256 -92.87 31.30 -50.39
N PHE A 257 -92.75 30.64 -49.24
CA PHE A 257 -93.43 29.37 -48.96
C PHE A 257 -94.94 29.55 -48.69
N ASN A 258 -95.33 30.63 -48.01
CA ASN A 258 -96.74 30.96 -47.77
C ASN A 258 -97.52 31.30 -49.05
N GLN A 259 -96.84 31.74 -50.11
CA GLN A 259 -97.46 32.00 -51.40
C GLN A 259 -97.74 30.70 -52.18
N LYS A 260 -96.87 29.69 -52.06
CA LYS A 260 -96.98 28.41 -52.78
C LYS A 260 -98.01 27.45 -52.16
N ILE A 261 -98.35 27.59 -50.88
CA ILE A 261 -99.37 26.77 -50.21
C ILE A 261 -100.79 27.11 -50.72
N LYS A 262 -101.04 28.32 -51.22
CA LYS A 262 -102.35 28.71 -51.78
C LYS A 262 -102.68 28.05 -53.11
N ASP A 263 -101.66 27.73 -53.93
CA ASP A 263 -101.88 27.29 -55.31
C ASP A 263 -101.95 25.75 -55.46
N ILE A 264 -101.61 24.98 -54.43
CA ILE A 264 -101.50 23.50 -54.51
C ILE A 264 -102.80 22.77 -54.08
N HIS A 265 -103.77 23.48 -53.48
CA HIS A 265 -105.00 22.84 -52.97
C HIS A 265 -106.08 22.55 -54.03
N GLU A 266 -105.97 23.06 -55.26
CA GLU A 266 -107.03 22.92 -56.30
C GLU A 266 -106.85 21.74 -57.28
N GLU A 267 -105.74 21.00 -57.31
CA GLU A 267 -105.44 20.11 -58.47
C GLU A 267 -105.30 18.58 -58.23
N ASN A 268 -105.58 18.01 -57.05
CA ASN A 268 -105.20 16.59 -56.81
C ASN A 268 -106.27 15.69 -56.17
N ASN A 269 -107.36 15.37 -56.89
CA ASN A 269 -108.35 14.39 -56.41
C ASN A 269 -108.79 13.28 -57.39
N LEU A 270 -108.10 13.03 -58.51
CA LEU A 270 -108.52 11.97 -59.47
C LEU A 270 -107.44 10.95 -59.92
N LYS A 271 -106.23 10.94 -59.34
CA LYS A 271 -105.15 9.99 -59.67
C LYS A 271 -104.88 8.90 -58.62
N LEU A 272 -105.89 8.45 -57.86
CA LEU A 272 -105.63 7.55 -56.72
C LEU A 272 -105.62 6.04 -57.06
N LYS A 273 -106.23 5.58 -58.17
CA LYS A 273 -106.51 4.14 -58.37
C LYS A 273 -105.49 3.38 -59.24
N THR A 274 -104.94 4.00 -60.28
CA THR A 274 -103.79 3.47 -61.06
C THR A 274 -102.46 3.64 -60.32
N LYS A 275 -102.43 4.52 -59.31
CA LYS A 275 -101.28 4.73 -58.44
C LYS A 275 -100.98 3.52 -57.56
N ILE A 276 -102.01 2.86 -57.01
CA ILE A 276 -101.85 1.77 -56.03
C ILE A 276 -101.21 0.52 -56.65
N GLN A 277 -101.55 0.14 -57.88
CA GLN A 277 -100.93 -1.02 -58.56
C GLN A 277 -99.50 -0.74 -59.04
N LEU A 278 -99.23 0.48 -59.50
CA LEU A 278 -97.85 0.91 -59.76
C LEU A 278 -97.07 0.99 -58.46
N GLU A 279 -97.67 1.44 -57.35
CA GLU A 279 -97.05 1.49 -56.03
C GLU A 279 -96.67 0.09 -55.51
N GLU A 280 -97.48 -0.96 -55.69
CA GLU A 280 -97.12 -2.33 -55.28
C GLU A 280 -95.94 -2.90 -56.09
N ASN A 281 -95.94 -2.77 -57.41
CA ASN A 281 -94.82 -3.21 -58.25
C ASN A 281 -93.55 -2.39 -57.95
N LEU A 282 -93.69 -1.08 -57.74
CA LEU A 282 -92.60 -0.21 -57.33
C LEU A 282 -92.09 -0.58 -55.94
N ASN A 283 -92.95 -1.04 -55.02
CA ASN A 283 -92.55 -1.51 -53.70
C ASN A 283 -91.75 -2.82 -53.77
N MET A 284 -92.14 -3.77 -54.63
CA MET A 284 -91.40 -5.01 -54.86
C MET A 284 -90.03 -4.74 -55.48
N ASP A 285 -89.96 -3.86 -56.49
CA ASP A 285 -88.71 -3.42 -57.08
C ASP A 285 -87.85 -2.68 -56.06
N MET A 286 -88.43 -1.79 -55.24
CA MET A 286 -87.72 -1.12 -54.14
C MET A 286 -87.16 -2.13 -53.12
N GLN A 287 -87.92 -3.16 -52.75
CA GLN A 287 -87.44 -4.19 -51.83
C GLN A 287 -86.26 -4.98 -52.42
N SER A 288 -86.32 -5.33 -53.71
CA SER A 288 -85.22 -6.01 -54.41
C SER A 288 -83.95 -5.14 -54.50
N ILE A 289 -84.10 -3.83 -54.72
CA ILE A 289 -83.01 -2.85 -54.73
C ILE A 289 -82.42 -2.69 -53.32
N LEU A 290 -83.25 -2.67 -52.28
CA LEU A 290 -82.79 -2.63 -50.89
C LEU A 290 -81.98 -3.87 -50.53
N ASP A 291 -82.40 -5.06 -50.95
CA ASP A 291 -81.66 -6.31 -50.70
C ASP A 291 -80.31 -6.35 -51.43
N VAL A 292 -80.27 -5.90 -52.70
CA VAL A 292 -79.01 -5.74 -53.45
C VAL A 292 -78.09 -4.73 -52.78
N ASN A 293 -78.63 -3.58 -52.35
CA ASN A 293 -77.87 -2.57 -51.61
C ASN A 293 -77.34 -3.14 -50.29
N ASN A 294 -78.11 -3.92 -49.55
CA ASN A 294 -77.66 -4.57 -48.32
C ASN A 294 -76.49 -5.54 -48.58
N ILE A 295 -76.54 -6.34 -49.64
CA ILE A 295 -75.43 -7.24 -50.03
C ILE A 295 -74.18 -6.45 -50.43
N ILE A 296 -74.33 -5.36 -51.18
CA ILE A 296 -73.21 -4.48 -51.56
C ILE A 296 -72.59 -3.84 -50.31
N MET A 297 -73.42 -3.27 -49.44
CA MET A 297 -73.00 -2.68 -48.17
C MET A 297 -72.26 -3.68 -47.30
N ASP A 298 -72.74 -4.92 -47.20
CA ASP A 298 -72.07 -5.96 -46.41
C ASP A 298 -70.75 -6.43 -47.05
N LYS A 299 -70.66 -6.44 -48.38
CA LYS A 299 -69.40 -6.68 -49.10
C LYS A 299 -68.40 -5.56 -48.83
N GLU A 300 -68.83 -4.30 -48.86
CA GLU A 300 -67.99 -3.15 -48.52
C GLU A 300 -67.55 -3.15 -47.05
N LYS A 301 -68.44 -3.48 -46.12
CA LYS A 301 -68.10 -3.68 -44.70
C LYS A 301 -67.05 -4.79 -44.52
N LYS A 302 -67.19 -5.93 -45.21
CA LYS A 302 -66.19 -7.01 -45.17
C LYS A 302 -64.85 -6.56 -45.74
N LEU A 303 -64.84 -5.84 -46.86
CA LEU A 303 -63.63 -5.28 -47.46
C LEU A 303 -62.95 -4.26 -46.53
N TYR A 304 -63.74 -3.39 -45.90
CA TYR A 304 -63.25 -2.45 -44.90
C TYR A 304 -62.65 -3.18 -43.69
N ASN A 305 -63.34 -4.18 -43.14
CA ASN A 305 -62.85 -4.99 -42.03
C ASN A 305 -61.54 -5.71 -42.38
N ILE A 306 -61.42 -6.29 -43.58
CA ILE A 306 -60.16 -6.90 -44.05
C ILE A 306 -59.05 -5.86 -44.10
N LYS A 307 -59.31 -4.66 -44.63
CA LYS A 307 -58.33 -3.57 -44.72
C LYS A 307 -57.89 -3.09 -43.34
N VAL A 308 -58.81 -2.94 -42.39
CA VAL A 308 -58.52 -2.59 -40.99
C VAL A 308 -57.68 -3.68 -40.32
N LEU A 309 -58.03 -4.95 -40.52
CA LEU A 309 -57.25 -6.08 -39.99
C LEU A 309 -55.84 -6.12 -40.58
N GLN A 310 -55.68 -5.85 -41.88
CA GLN A 310 -54.38 -5.75 -42.54
C GLN A 310 -53.55 -4.58 -41.96
N GLN A 311 -54.16 -3.41 -41.74
CA GLN A 311 -53.48 -2.27 -41.10
C GLN A 311 -53.04 -2.60 -39.67
N LYS A 312 -53.92 -3.24 -38.88
CA LYS A 312 -53.60 -3.70 -37.53
C LYS A 312 -52.49 -4.74 -37.53
N ASN A 313 -52.50 -5.68 -38.47
CA ASN A 313 -51.43 -6.67 -38.62
C ASN A 313 -50.10 -6.02 -39.01
N ASN A 314 -50.11 -5.07 -39.95
CA ASN A 314 -48.92 -4.31 -40.34
C ASN A 314 -48.35 -3.50 -39.17
N HIS A 315 -49.21 -2.88 -38.36
CA HIS A 315 -48.79 -2.19 -37.14
C HIS A 315 -48.21 -3.14 -36.10
N ASN A 316 -48.85 -4.29 -35.90
CA ASN A 316 -48.36 -5.34 -34.99
C ASN A 316 -47.00 -5.88 -35.45
N LEU A 317 -46.80 -6.12 -36.74
CA LEU A 317 -45.52 -6.54 -37.31
C LEU A 317 -44.43 -5.48 -37.08
N LYS A 318 -44.75 -4.19 -37.27
CA LYS A 318 -43.83 -3.08 -36.94
C LYS A 318 -43.45 -3.08 -35.46
N LYS A 319 -44.43 -3.25 -34.55
CA LYS A 319 -44.17 -3.36 -33.11
C LYS A 319 -43.31 -4.57 -32.76
N ILE A 320 -43.60 -5.74 -33.33
CA ILE A 320 -42.81 -6.96 -33.12
C ILE A 320 -41.37 -6.75 -33.58
N ASN A 321 -41.16 -6.12 -34.74
CA ASN A 321 -39.82 -5.82 -35.23
C ASN A 321 -39.09 -4.81 -34.35
N PHE A 322 -39.79 -3.79 -33.84
CA PHE A 322 -39.25 -2.86 -32.85
C PHE A 322 -38.78 -3.60 -31.58
N TYR A 323 -39.63 -4.46 -30.99
CA TYR A 323 -39.26 -5.24 -29.81
C TYR A 323 -38.12 -6.23 -30.10
N LYS A 324 -38.07 -6.85 -31.29
CA LYS A 324 -36.94 -7.70 -31.69
C LYS A 324 -35.62 -6.92 -31.74
N LEU A 325 -35.63 -5.69 -32.28
CA LEU A 325 -34.45 -4.83 -32.31
C LEU A 325 -34.02 -4.42 -30.90
N GLU A 326 -34.97 -4.10 -30.03
CA GLU A 326 -34.69 -3.75 -28.63
C GLU A 326 -34.11 -4.93 -27.85
N ILE A 327 -34.68 -6.13 -28.01
CA ILE A 327 -34.13 -7.38 -27.46
C ILE A 327 -32.70 -7.61 -27.96
N ASN A 328 -32.42 -7.36 -29.23
CA ASN A 328 -31.06 -7.51 -29.77
C ASN A 328 -30.07 -6.50 -29.16
N LYS A 329 -30.47 -5.24 -28.97
CA LYS A 329 -29.64 -4.24 -28.26
C LYS A 329 -29.34 -4.64 -26.82
N LEU A 330 -30.34 -5.19 -26.10
CA LEU A 330 -30.16 -5.70 -24.75
C LEU A 330 -29.23 -6.92 -24.73
N ARG A 331 -29.35 -7.82 -25.71
CA ARG A 331 -28.45 -8.97 -25.86
C ARG A 331 -27.00 -8.55 -26.12
N GLU A 332 -26.78 -7.57 -27.00
CA GLU A 332 -25.44 -7.00 -27.26
C GLU A 332 -24.86 -6.36 -25.99
N SER A 333 -25.67 -5.59 -25.26
CA SER A 333 -25.28 -5.00 -23.99
C SER A 333 -24.90 -6.08 -22.96
N LEU A 334 -25.72 -7.13 -22.84
CA LEU A 334 -25.46 -8.26 -21.94
C LEU A 334 -24.17 -8.99 -22.33
N ILE A 335 -23.94 -9.25 -23.61
CA ILE A 335 -22.70 -9.88 -24.10
C ILE A 335 -21.49 -8.99 -23.78
N SER A 336 -21.60 -7.67 -23.96
CA SER A 336 -20.52 -6.74 -23.62
C SER A 336 -20.18 -6.76 -22.13
N VAL A 337 -21.18 -6.79 -21.24
CA VAL A 337 -20.97 -6.89 -19.79
C VAL A 337 -20.39 -8.25 -19.41
N LYS A 338 -20.91 -9.34 -20.01
CA LYS A 338 -20.44 -10.71 -19.75
C LYS A 338 -18.98 -10.88 -20.18
N THR A 339 -18.60 -10.35 -21.35
CA THR A 339 -17.20 -10.39 -21.82
C THR A 339 -16.28 -9.52 -20.97
N TYR A 340 -16.74 -8.33 -20.53
CA TYR A 340 -16.00 -7.51 -19.57
C TYR A 340 -15.75 -8.26 -18.26
N TYR A 341 -16.77 -8.89 -17.70
CA TYR A 341 -16.67 -9.68 -16.46
C TYR A 341 -15.69 -10.85 -16.61
N TYR A 342 -15.77 -11.63 -17.70
CA TYR A 342 -14.81 -12.71 -17.93
C TYR A 342 -13.39 -12.21 -18.09
N ASN A 343 -13.18 -11.11 -18.81
CA ASN A 343 -11.87 -10.48 -18.94
C ASN A 343 -11.35 -10.00 -17.59
N TYR A 344 -12.20 -9.41 -16.76
CA TYR A 344 -11.87 -9.01 -15.39
C TYR A 344 -11.49 -10.22 -14.53
N LYS A 345 -12.28 -11.30 -14.56
CA LYS A 345 -12.00 -12.55 -13.84
C LYS A 345 -10.66 -13.16 -14.28
N ILE A 346 -10.36 -13.17 -15.57
CA ILE A 346 -9.07 -13.65 -16.09
C ILE A 346 -7.92 -12.76 -15.61
N LYS A 347 -8.06 -11.43 -15.68
CA LYS A 347 -7.06 -10.48 -15.18
C LYS A 347 -6.81 -10.66 -13.67
N SER A 348 -7.87 -10.76 -12.87
CA SER A 348 -7.79 -11.00 -11.44
C SER A 348 -7.06 -12.30 -11.12
N LYS A 349 -7.38 -13.40 -11.82
CA LYS A 349 -6.66 -14.68 -11.66
C LYS A 349 -5.18 -14.56 -12.01
N LYS A 350 -4.83 -13.84 -13.08
CA LYS A 350 -3.42 -13.58 -13.44
C LYS A 350 -2.69 -12.82 -12.35
N ILE A 351 -3.30 -11.77 -11.80
CA ILE A 351 -2.72 -10.96 -10.71
C ILE A 351 -2.52 -11.81 -9.45
N VAL A 352 -3.52 -12.60 -9.06
CA VAL A 352 -3.41 -13.51 -7.91
C VAL A 352 -2.29 -14.53 -8.11
N ASN A 353 -2.20 -15.16 -9.29
CA ASN A 353 -1.12 -16.10 -9.58
C ASN A 353 0.26 -15.43 -9.58
N GLU A 354 0.36 -14.20 -10.10
CA GLU A 354 1.61 -13.43 -10.04
C GLU A 354 2.01 -13.12 -8.60
N LEU A 355 1.06 -12.69 -7.76
CA LEU A 355 1.29 -12.45 -6.32
C LEU A 355 1.74 -13.72 -5.59
N ILE A 356 1.11 -14.86 -5.87
CA ILE A 356 1.51 -16.17 -5.30
C ILE A 356 2.95 -16.50 -5.71
N ASN A 357 3.30 -16.35 -6.99
CA ASN A 357 4.65 -16.61 -7.47
C ASN A 357 5.69 -15.68 -6.83
N GLN A 358 5.37 -14.38 -6.67
CA GLN A 358 6.26 -13.45 -5.97
C GLN A 358 6.41 -13.81 -4.50
N TYR A 359 5.32 -14.21 -3.84
CA TYR A 359 5.35 -14.67 -2.44
C TYR A 359 6.23 -15.92 -2.27
N GLU A 360 6.07 -16.92 -3.14
CA GLU A 360 6.90 -18.14 -3.11
C GLU A 360 8.37 -17.83 -3.38
N ARG A 361 8.66 -16.93 -4.32
CA ARG A 361 10.03 -16.46 -4.59
C ARG A 361 10.64 -15.78 -3.36
N ILE A 362 9.91 -14.85 -2.73
CA ILE A 362 10.38 -14.15 -1.52
C ILE A 362 10.57 -15.14 -0.37
N LYS A 363 9.65 -16.10 -0.20
CA LYS A 363 9.76 -17.16 0.80
C LYS A 363 11.01 -18.01 0.58
N PHE A 364 11.30 -18.40 -0.66
CA PHE A 364 12.53 -19.15 -0.99
C PHE A 364 13.79 -18.32 -0.70
N GLN A 365 13.81 -17.06 -1.15
CA GLN A 365 14.91 -16.13 -0.86
C GLN A 365 15.15 -15.94 0.64
N PHE A 366 14.07 -15.86 1.43
CA PHE A 366 14.16 -15.75 2.88
C PHE A 366 14.75 -17.02 3.51
N ILE A 367 14.33 -18.21 3.07
CA ILE A 367 14.88 -19.48 3.54
C ILE A 367 16.37 -19.59 3.17
N GLU A 368 16.75 -19.20 1.96
CA GLU A 368 18.14 -19.21 1.51
C GLU A 368 18.99 -18.22 2.30
N LEU A 369 18.49 -17.00 2.54
CA LEU A 369 19.12 -16.00 3.39
C LEU A 369 19.34 -16.54 4.81
N GLN A 370 18.34 -17.21 5.39
CA GLN A 370 18.44 -17.79 6.71
C GLN A 370 19.48 -18.93 6.78
N LYS A 371 19.53 -19.80 5.75
CA LYS A 371 20.57 -20.84 5.63
C LYS A 371 21.95 -20.21 5.51
N ARG A 372 22.09 -19.20 4.65
CA ARG A 372 23.34 -18.47 4.42
C ARG A 372 23.81 -17.74 5.68
N GLN A 373 22.91 -17.13 6.45
CA GLN A 373 23.20 -16.51 7.75
C GLN A 373 23.77 -17.54 8.73
N LYS A 374 23.14 -18.71 8.88
CA LYS A 374 23.64 -19.78 9.76
C LYS A 374 25.02 -20.30 9.31
N SER A 375 25.22 -20.45 8.01
CA SER A 375 26.53 -20.86 7.45
C SER A 375 27.60 -19.80 7.72
N TYR A 376 27.27 -18.51 7.56
CA TYR A 376 28.18 -17.42 7.89
C TYR A 376 28.51 -17.39 9.37
N GLU A 377 27.51 -17.50 10.25
CA GLU A 377 27.75 -17.52 11.70
C GLU A 377 28.70 -18.65 12.10
N LYS A 378 28.50 -19.86 11.57
CA LYS A 378 29.42 -20.99 11.78
C LYS A 378 30.82 -20.72 11.22
N PHE A 379 30.92 -20.15 10.03
CA PHE A 379 32.20 -19.83 9.41
C PHE A 379 32.96 -18.74 10.19
N PHE A 380 32.27 -17.68 10.62
CA PHE A 380 32.84 -16.63 11.45
C PHE A 380 33.28 -17.16 12.81
N GLN A 381 32.47 -18.00 13.47
CA GLN A 381 32.86 -18.65 14.72
C GLN A 381 34.13 -19.50 14.57
N LYS A 382 34.24 -20.28 13.48
CA LYS A 382 35.45 -21.06 13.18
C LYS A 382 36.65 -20.17 12.93
N LYS A 383 36.54 -19.17 12.04
CA LYS A 383 37.63 -18.24 11.71
C LYS A 383 38.11 -17.47 12.95
N TYR A 384 37.16 -17.08 13.80
CA TYR A 384 37.46 -16.42 15.06
C TYR A 384 38.20 -17.35 16.01
N ALA A 385 37.71 -18.57 16.24
CA ALA A 385 38.36 -19.55 17.10
C ALA A 385 39.78 -19.89 16.62
N THR A 386 40.01 -20.00 15.30
CA THR A 386 41.35 -20.23 14.75
C THR A 386 42.27 -19.03 14.97
N ALA A 387 41.79 -17.80 14.78
CA ALA A 387 42.58 -16.60 15.01
C ALA A 387 42.91 -16.43 16.50
N TRP A 388 41.94 -16.67 17.38
CA TRP A 388 42.11 -16.64 18.83
C TRP A 388 43.15 -17.66 19.30
N ASN A 389 43.04 -18.91 18.85
CA ASN A 389 44.01 -19.95 19.22
C ASN A 389 45.42 -19.63 18.70
N LEU A 390 45.54 -19.07 17.50
CA LEU A 390 46.84 -18.64 16.97
C LEU A 390 47.47 -17.58 17.87
N GLN A 391 46.72 -16.52 18.21
CA GLN A 391 47.23 -15.43 19.03
C GLN A 391 47.48 -15.85 20.48
N LYS A 392 46.65 -16.76 21.03
CA LYS A 392 46.86 -17.39 22.33
C LYS A 392 48.14 -18.22 22.34
N ASN A 393 48.39 -19.00 21.30
CA ASN A 393 49.61 -19.80 21.19
C ASN A 393 50.85 -18.91 21.07
N GLU A 394 50.80 -17.86 20.24
CA GLU A 394 51.88 -16.87 20.15
C GLU A 394 52.17 -16.22 21.51
N ALA A 395 51.14 -15.73 22.20
CA ALA A 395 51.28 -15.16 23.53
C ALA A 395 51.91 -16.16 24.53
N ASN A 396 51.43 -17.40 24.55
CA ASN A 396 51.99 -18.45 25.40
C ASN A 396 53.48 -18.70 25.11
N THR A 397 53.91 -18.71 23.85
CA THR A 397 55.34 -18.88 23.52
C THR A 397 56.21 -17.70 24.02
N TYR A 398 55.68 -16.48 24.05
CA TYR A 398 56.38 -15.34 24.62
C TYR A 398 56.41 -15.40 26.15
N ILE A 399 55.33 -15.86 26.77
CA ILE A 399 55.24 -16.04 28.23
C ILE A 399 56.21 -17.13 28.68
N GLU A 400 56.29 -18.26 27.98
CA GLU A 400 57.27 -19.32 28.26
C GLU A 400 58.70 -18.77 28.21
N LYS A 401 59.05 -18.02 27.15
CA LYS A 401 60.36 -17.35 27.06
C LYS A 401 60.61 -16.36 28.19
N LEU A 402 59.58 -15.62 28.60
CA LEU A 402 59.68 -14.66 29.70
C LEU A 402 59.87 -15.37 31.05
N ILE A 403 59.17 -16.48 31.28
CA ILE A 403 59.32 -17.31 32.48
C ILE A 403 60.72 -17.92 32.51
N ASP A 404 61.22 -18.45 31.38
CA ASP A 404 62.56 -19.00 31.28
C ASP A 404 63.63 -17.92 31.54
N ALA A 405 63.47 -16.72 30.95
CA ALA A 405 64.37 -15.59 31.20
C ALA A 405 64.35 -15.16 32.67
N ASN A 406 63.17 -15.08 33.29
CA ASN A 406 63.04 -14.77 34.70
C ASN A 406 63.70 -15.81 35.58
N LYS A 407 63.50 -17.09 35.29
CA LYS A 407 64.15 -18.18 36.01
C LYS A 407 65.67 -18.03 35.98
N ILE A 408 66.23 -17.76 34.80
CA ILE A 408 67.68 -17.53 34.63
C ILE A 408 68.15 -16.34 35.47
N ILE A 409 67.43 -15.21 35.44
CA ILE A 409 67.78 -14.01 36.23
C ILE A 409 67.72 -14.33 37.73
N TYR A 410 66.67 -14.97 38.22
CA TYR A 410 66.53 -15.29 39.64
C TYR A 410 67.58 -16.28 40.15
N GLU A 411 67.86 -17.33 39.37
CA GLU A 411 68.81 -18.37 39.77
C GLU A 411 70.26 -17.92 39.62
N GLN A 412 70.64 -17.26 38.52
CA GLN A 412 72.04 -16.90 38.23
C GLN A 412 72.49 -15.58 38.83
N ILE A 413 71.59 -14.59 38.91
CA ILE A 413 71.96 -13.22 39.30
C ILE A 413 71.61 -12.99 40.76
N PHE A 414 70.38 -13.31 41.16
CA PHE A 414 69.92 -13.08 42.52
C PHE A 414 70.20 -14.26 43.46
N PHE A 415 70.62 -15.41 42.93
CA PHE A 415 70.87 -16.65 43.68
C PHE A 415 69.72 -17.03 44.63
N LYS A 416 68.49 -16.78 44.19
CA LYS A 416 67.26 -17.11 44.93
C LYS A 416 66.48 -18.19 44.20
N GLU A 417 65.78 -19.02 44.95
CA GLU A 417 64.90 -20.03 44.38
C GLU A 417 63.73 -19.38 43.62
N PHE A 418 63.54 -19.80 42.37
CA PHE A 418 62.45 -19.32 41.53
C PHE A 418 61.14 -20.03 41.89
N CYS A 419 60.16 -19.30 42.45
CA CYS A 419 58.84 -19.85 42.75
C CYS A 419 57.99 -19.98 41.47
N HIS A 420 57.94 -21.19 40.92
CA HIS A 420 57.16 -21.52 39.71
C HIS A 420 55.62 -21.49 39.92
N THR A 421 55.17 -21.46 41.17
CA THR A 421 53.79 -21.76 41.57
C THR A 421 52.75 -20.68 41.20
N ASN A 422 53.15 -19.43 40.98
CA ASN A 422 52.23 -18.38 40.54
C ASN A 422 51.86 -18.48 39.05
N TYR A 423 52.58 -19.24 38.23
CA TYR A 423 52.44 -19.15 36.78
C TYR A 423 51.54 -20.23 36.17
N LYS A 424 51.60 -21.46 36.69
CA LYS A 424 50.78 -22.59 36.20
C LYS A 424 49.29 -22.44 36.54
N HIS A 425 48.96 -21.96 37.74
CA HIS A 425 47.57 -21.74 38.14
C HIS A 425 46.89 -20.63 37.32
N PHE A 426 47.62 -19.57 36.95
CA PHE A 426 47.10 -18.51 36.07
C PHE A 426 46.85 -19.02 34.63
N LEU A 427 47.69 -19.94 34.13
CA LEU A 427 47.51 -20.60 32.82
C LEU A 427 46.35 -21.62 32.82
N GLU A 428 46.10 -22.31 33.93
CA GLU A 428 44.98 -23.26 34.06
C GLU A 428 43.63 -22.54 34.23
N GLU A 429 43.54 -21.48 35.04
CA GLU A 429 42.31 -20.67 35.16
C GLU A 429 41.94 -19.96 33.84
N THR A 430 42.95 -19.64 33.02
CA THR A 430 42.75 -19.07 31.68
C THR A 430 42.57 -20.11 30.57
N SER A 431 42.79 -21.40 30.85
CA SER A 431 42.50 -22.51 29.94
C SER A 431 41.04 -22.95 29.99
N ALA A 432 40.36 -22.69 31.11
CA ALA A 432 38.96 -23.00 31.33
C ALA A 432 38.03 -22.02 30.58
N PHE A 433 38.07 -22.06 29.25
CA PHE A 433 36.93 -21.62 28.45
C PHE A 433 35.77 -22.57 28.77
N PRO A 434 34.64 -22.09 29.35
CA PRO A 434 33.45 -22.91 29.39
C PRO A 434 33.03 -23.11 27.95
N LEU A 435 33.06 -24.36 27.48
CA LEU A 435 32.35 -24.74 26.26
C LEU A 435 30.92 -24.22 26.41
N THR A 436 30.51 -23.31 25.52
CA THR A 436 29.13 -22.86 25.43
C THR A 436 28.25 -24.00 24.92
N THR A 437 27.97 -24.96 25.78
CA THR A 437 26.87 -25.93 25.66
C THR A 437 25.94 -25.74 26.85
N THR A 438 25.55 -24.50 27.13
CA THR A 438 24.33 -24.26 27.89
C THR A 438 23.17 -24.73 27.01
N LYS A 439 22.76 -26.00 27.21
CA LYS A 439 21.42 -26.47 26.90
C LYS A 439 20.48 -25.41 27.46
N VAL A 440 19.89 -24.62 26.57
CA VAL A 440 18.75 -23.79 26.89
C VAL A 440 17.68 -24.78 27.34
N LYS A 441 17.55 -24.99 28.65
CA LYS A 441 16.35 -25.55 29.23
C LYS A 441 15.27 -24.52 28.91
N ASP A 442 14.54 -24.78 27.83
CA ASP A 442 13.24 -24.17 27.56
C ASP A 442 12.33 -24.54 28.73
N GLY A 443 12.45 -23.77 29.81
CA GLY A 443 11.48 -23.71 30.89
C GLY A 443 10.22 -23.06 30.34
N SER A 444 9.44 -23.83 29.60
CA SER A 444 8.05 -23.54 29.33
C SER A 444 7.28 -23.66 30.65
N LYS A 445 7.36 -22.60 31.47
CA LYS A 445 6.30 -22.32 32.43
C LYS A 445 5.05 -22.01 31.59
N LYS A 446 4.26 -23.04 31.30
CA LYS A 446 2.87 -22.90 30.92
C LYS A 446 2.21 -22.19 32.10
N ALA A 447 2.07 -20.87 31.99
CA ALA A 447 1.04 -20.17 32.74
C ALA A 447 -0.28 -20.74 32.22
N SER A 448 -0.90 -21.60 33.01
CA SER A 448 -2.28 -22.03 32.85
C SER A 448 -3.15 -20.79 32.96
N ILE A 449 -3.41 -20.16 31.83
CA ILE A 449 -4.57 -19.30 31.66
C ILE A 449 -5.75 -20.27 31.72
N SER A 450 -6.55 -20.18 32.77
CA SER A 450 -7.81 -20.89 32.90
C SER A 450 -8.72 -20.46 31.74
N VAL A 451 -8.72 -21.25 30.67
CA VAL A 451 -9.71 -21.15 29.61
C VAL A 451 -10.98 -21.76 30.20
N GLN A 452 -12.01 -20.94 30.45
CA GLN A 452 -13.35 -21.44 30.69
C GLN A 452 -13.73 -22.31 29.49
N SER A 453 -13.93 -23.60 29.75
CA SER A 453 -14.42 -24.58 28.81
C SER A 453 -15.88 -24.28 28.50
N VAL A 454 -16.17 -24.06 27.22
CA VAL A 454 -17.52 -24.01 26.67
C VAL A 454 -18.12 -25.43 26.76
N THR A 455 -19.40 -25.58 27.08
CA THR A 455 -20.03 -26.92 27.09
C THR A 455 -20.41 -27.37 25.68
N ASP A 456 -20.30 -28.67 25.38
CA ASP A 456 -20.59 -29.22 24.04
C ASP A 456 -22.03 -28.93 23.57
N GLU A 457 -22.98 -28.81 24.52
CA GLU A 457 -24.38 -28.41 24.26
C GLU A 457 -24.51 -26.97 23.74
N GLN A 458 -23.66 -26.04 24.21
CA GLN A 458 -23.64 -24.66 23.74
C GLN A 458 -23.15 -24.57 22.29
N ILE A 459 -22.19 -25.42 21.94
CA ILE A 459 -21.64 -25.54 20.57
C ILE A 459 -22.70 -26.12 19.63
N GLU A 460 -23.46 -27.12 20.07
CA GLU A 460 -24.50 -27.76 19.26
C GLU A 460 -25.72 -26.85 19.04
N ASN A 461 -26.10 -26.05 20.03
CA ASN A 461 -27.14 -25.03 19.89
C ASN A 461 -26.76 -23.94 18.88
N ILE A 462 -25.50 -23.50 18.85
CA ILE A 462 -25.03 -22.52 17.85
C ILE A 462 -24.97 -23.12 16.45
N LYS A 463 -24.55 -24.39 16.33
CA LYS A 463 -24.59 -25.10 15.04
C LYS A 463 -26.01 -25.16 14.48
N ARG A 464 -27.02 -25.39 15.32
CA ARG A 464 -28.44 -25.36 14.93
C ARG A 464 -28.88 -23.95 14.53
N LEU A 465 -28.52 -22.92 15.30
CA LEU A 465 -28.87 -21.54 15.00
C LEU A 465 -28.24 -21.02 13.69
N ILE A 466 -27.00 -21.41 13.40
CA ILE A 466 -26.34 -21.10 12.12
C ILE A 466 -27.03 -21.81 10.95
N LEU A 467 -27.50 -23.05 11.16
CA LEU A 467 -28.25 -23.77 10.13
C LEU A 467 -29.61 -23.12 9.85
N ASP A 468 -30.31 -22.67 10.89
CA ASP A 468 -31.62 -22.03 10.75
C ASP A 468 -31.52 -20.67 10.04
N GLU A 469 -30.54 -19.84 10.40
CA GLU A 469 -30.39 -18.48 9.84
C GLU A 469 -29.62 -18.45 8.51
N CYS A 470 -28.62 -19.32 8.34
CA CYS A 470 -27.76 -19.32 7.14
C CYS A 470 -28.08 -20.47 6.18
N GLY A 471 -29.05 -21.32 6.48
CA GLY A 471 -29.42 -22.48 5.65
C GLY A 471 -29.82 -22.11 4.23
N PHE A 472 -30.39 -20.91 4.02
CA PHE A 472 -30.77 -20.41 2.69
C PHE A 472 -29.59 -20.17 1.74
N LEU A 473 -28.35 -20.09 2.26
CA LEU A 473 -27.14 -19.83 1.47
C LEU A 473 -26.55 -21.09 0.81
N VAL A 474 -27.07 -22.28 1.13
CA VAL A 474 -26.59 -23.56 0.61
C VAL A 474 -27.71 -24.28 -0.14
N ASP A 475 -27.36 -24.96 -1.24
CA ASP A 475 -28.32 -25.72 -2.05
C ASP A 475 -29.13 -26.73 -1.21
N GLU A 476 -30.44 -26.80 -1.43
CA GLU A 476 -31.39 -27.60 -0.64
C GLU A 476 -31.06 -29.10 -0.59
N ASN A 477 -30.33 -29.62 -1.59
CA ASN A 477 -30.07 -31.05 -1.83
C ASN A 477 -28.90 -31.67 -1.02
N LEU A 478 -28.39 -31.00 0.01
CA LEU A 478 -27.28 -31.49 0.85
C LEU A 478 -27.76 -31.85 2.26
N ASP A 479 -27.13 -32.86 2.87
CA ASP A 479 -27.37 -33.24 4.26
C ASP A 479 -27.02 -32.07 5.20
N ASP A 480 -27.74 -31.95 6.33
CA ASP A 480 -27.61 -30.80 7.25
C ASP A 480 -26.20 -30.64 7.82
N GLN A 481 -25.46 -31.74 7.97
CA GLN A 481 -24.05 -31.73 8.37
C GLN A 481 -23.13 -31.17 7.26
N ASP A 482 -23.41 -31.47 6.00
CA ASP A 482 -22.65 -30.96 4.86
C ASP A 482 -22.98 -29.50 4.57
N LYS A 483 -24.23 -29.08 4.81
CA LYS A 483 -24.64 -27.68 4.81
C LYS A 483 -23.90 -26.90 5.88
N LEU A 484 -23.87 -27.41 7.12
CA LEU A 484 -23.15 -26.80 8.23
C LEU A 484 -21.65 -26.69 7.95
N ASN A 485 -21.02 -27.75 7.44
CA ASN A 485 -19.60 -27.74 7.11
C ASN A 485 -19.27 -26.72 6.01
N LYS A 486 -20.12 -26.59 4.99
CA LYS A 486 -19.97 -25.54 3.97
C LYS A 486 -20.18 -24.14 4.55
N LEU A 487 -21.16 -23.94 5.41
CA LEU A 487 -21.41 -22.68 6.10
C LEU A 487 -20.27 -22.28 7.02
N LEU A 488 -19.75 -23.19 7.84
CA LEU A 488 -18.57 -22.97 8.67
C LEU A 488 -17.32 -22.67 7.83
N THR A 489 -17.20 -23.33 6.66
CA THR A 489 -16.14 -23.01 5.69
C THR A 489 -16.29 -21.60 5.13
N TYR A 490 -17.51 -21.14 4.84
CA TYR A 490 -17.78 -19.78 4.37
C TYR A 490 -17.55 -18.72 5.46
N ILE A 491 -17.89 -19.02 6.72
CA ILE A 491 -17.63 -18.16 7.89
C ILE A 491 -16.13 -18.20 8.29
N GLY A 492 -15.35 -19.15 7.74
CA GLY A 492 -13.92 -19.27 8.01
C GLY A 492 -13.61 -19.85 9.40
N VAL A 493 -14.51 -20.65 9.93
CA VAL A 493 -14.36 -21.43 11.18
C VAL A 493 -13.86 -22.81 10.76
N HIS A 494 -12.59 -23.11 11.08
CA HIS A 494 -11.95 -24.35 10.63
C HIS A 494 -11.40 -25.20 11.77
N THR A 495 -11.20 -24.61 12.96
CA THR A 495 -10.69 -25.31 14.14
C THR A 495 -11.73 -25.39 15.25
N GLU A 496 -11.59 -26.38 16.12
CA GLU A 496 -12.40 -26.52 17.34
C GLU A 496 -12.25 -25.29 18.26
N GLU A 497 -11.05 -24.72 18.31
CA GLU A 497 -10.75 -23.44 18.98
C GLU A 497 -11.51 -22.25 18.36
N ASP A 498 -11.71 -22.23 17.04
CA ASP A 498 -12.49 -21.20 16.35
C ASP A 498 -13.99 -21.30 16.73
N ILE A 499 -14.50 -22.53 16.87
CA ILE A 499 -15.89 -22.81 17.28
C ILE A 499 -16.10 -22.39 18.74
N GLU A 500 -15.13 -22.66 19.62
CA GLU A 500 -15.16 -22.18 21.00
C GLU A 500 -15.14 -20.65 21.09
N LEU A 501 -14.34 -19.98 20.25
CA LEU A 501 -14.25 -18.52 20.21
C LEU A 501 -15.55 -17.90 19.70
N LEU A 502 -16.14 -18.47 18.65
CA LEU A 502 -17.46 -18.09 18.16
C LEU A 502 -18.52 -18.29 19.25
N THR A 503 -18.47 -19.41 19.96
CA THR A 503 -19.40 -19.74 21.04
C THR A 503 -19.27 -18.78 22.22
N LYS A 504 -18.05 -18.44 22.62
CA LYS A 504 -17.79 -17.41 23.65
C LYS A 504 -18.37 -16.05 23.28
N LEU A 505 -18.40 -15.69 21.99
CA LEU A 505 -18.98 -14.44 21.53
C LEU A 505 -20.52 -14.46 21.59
N PHE A 506 -21.16 -15.61 21.39
CA PHE A 506 -22.60 -15.79 21.56
C PHE A 506 -23.05 -15.82 23.03
N TYR A 507 -22.20 -16.29 23.95
CA TYR A 507 -22.52 -16.43 25.39
C TYR A 507 -21.72 -15.49 26.30
N THR A 508 -21.42 -14.26 25.88
CA THR A 508 -20.64 -13.34 26.75
C THR A 508 -21.44 -12.98 28.01
N ASP A 509 -20.93 -13.41 29.17
CA ASP A 509 -21.50 -13.15 30.50
C ASP A 509 -21.65 -11.65 30.79
N ASN A 510 -22.86 -11.24 31.20
CA ASN A 510 -23.08 -10.04 31.99
C ASN A 510 -22.44 -10.21 33.38
N ILE A 511 -21.14 -9.91 33.54
CA ILE A 511 -20.49 -9.86 34.88
C ILE A 511 -20.77 -8.51 35.58
N GLN A 512 -21.77 -7.74 35.15
CA GLN A 512 -22.24 -6.59 35.91
C GLN A 512 -23.71 -6.73 36.26
N ASN A 513 -23.88 -7.26 37.47
CA ASN A 513 -25.01 -7.17 38.38
C ASN A 513 -25.77 -8.48 38.61
N ASN A 514 -25.85 -8.79 39.91
CA ASN A 514 -26.69 -9.78 40.56
C ASN A 514 -26.10 -11.19 40.64
N LYS A 515 -25.51 -11.45 41.81
CA LYS A 515 -25.56 -12.78 42.42
C LYS A 515 -27.04 -13.13 42.58
N ASP A 516 -27.40 -14.27 42.04
CA ASP A 516 -28.50 -15.17 42.41
C ASP A 516 -29.29 -15.59 41.17
N HIS A 517 -29.34 -16.93 41.03
CA HIS A 517 -30.08 -17.75 40.08
C HIS A 517 -29.38 -18.20 38.79
N GLU A 518 -29.13 -19.51 38.79
CA GLU A 518 -28.87 -20.41 37.67
C GLU A 518 -30.01 -20.34 36.65
N THR A 519 -29.89 -19.45 35.68
CA THR A 519 -30.50 -19.62 34.36
C THR A 519 -29.59 -18.91 33.37
N THR A 520 -28.83 -19.69 32.59
CA THR A 520 -28.10 -19.20 31.41
C THR A 520 -29.14 -18.80 30.36
N GLU A 521 -29.78 -17.65 30.58
CA GLU A 521 -30.80 -17.12 29.70
C GLU A 521 -30.14 -16.56 28.43
N MET A 522 -30.61 -17.09 27.30
CA MET A 522 -30.18 -16.80 25.95
C MET A 522 -30.34 -15.31 25.64
N LEU A 523 -29.24 -14.58 25.49
CA LEU A 523 -29.28 -13.21 24.99
C LEU A 523 -28.65 -13.13 23.60
N SER A 524 -29.43 -13.42 22.57
CA SER A 524 -29.48 -12.61 21.34
C SER A 524 -30.50 -13.20 20.38
N ALA A 525 -31.46 -12.37 19.97
CA ALA A 525 -32.37 -12.65 18.88
C ALA A 525 -31.58 -12.99 17.60
N PRO A 526 -32.17 -13.81 16.69
CA PRO A 526 -31.59 -14.15 15.39
C PRO A 526 -31.10 -12.94 14.55
N GLU A 527 -31.61 -11.74 14.83
CA GLU A 527 -31.23 -10.48 14.16
C GLU A 527 -29.76 -10.06 14.36
N TYR A 528 -29.08 -10.47 15.43
CA TYR A 528 -27.69 -10.04 15.72
C TYR A 528 -26.62 -11.07 15.31
N ALA A 529 -27.01 -12.19 14.69
CA ALA A 529 -26.08 -13.25 14.30
C ALA A 529 -24.98 -12.74 13.34
N LEU A 530 -25.33 -11.86 12.41
CA LEU A 530 -24.37 -11.26 11.47
C LEU A 530 -23.38 -10.31 12.16
N ASP A 531 -23.83 -9.54 13.16
CA ASP A 531 -22.96 -8.65 13.94
C ASP A 531 -21.99 -9.44 14.81
N ILE A 532 -22.44 -10.58 15.36
CA ILE A 532 -21.61 -11.49 16.14
C ILE A 532 -20.57 -12.17 15.23
N ILE A 533 -20.95 -12.59 14.02
CA ILE A 533 -20.01 -13.11 13.01
C ILE A 533 -19.01 -12.04 12.59
N PHE A 534 -19.44 -10.79 12.41
CA PHE A 534 -18.53 -9.68 12.09
C PHE A 534 -17.54 -9.41 13.23
N LYS A 535 -18.01 -9.47 14.48
CA LYS A 535 -17.16 -9.38 15.68
C LYS A 535 -16.16 -10.53 15.76
N TYR A 536 -16.56 -11.75 15.39
CA TYR A 536 -15.68 -12.91 15.28
C TYR A 536 -14.55 -12.68 14.26
N TYR A 537 -14.84 -12.13 13.08
CA TYR A 537 -13.79 -11.79 12.11
C TYR A 537 -12.79 -10.77 12.67
N GLN A 538 -13.27 -9.74 13.38
CA GLN A 538 -12.38 -8.75 14.02
C GLN A 538 -11.50 -9.37 15.12
N GLU A 539 -12.07 -10.27 15.93
CA GLU A 539 -11.34 -11.01 16.96
C GLU A 539 -10.25 -11.90 16.33
N LYS A 540 -10.57 -12.57 15.22
CA LYS A 540 -9.63 -13.42 14.45
C LYS A 540 -8.51 -12.62 13.80
N GLU A 541 -8.79 -11.42 13.30
CA GLU A 541 -7.74 -10.52 12.80
C GLU A 541 -6.80 -10.07 13.93
N LYS A 542 -7.34 -9.74 15.12
CA LYS A 542 -6.54 -9.39 16.30
C LYS A 542 -5.67 -10.55 16.77
N GLU A 543 -6.20 -11.78 16.77
CA GLU A 543 -5.43 -12.96 17.16
C GLU A 543 -4.26 -13.20 16.19
N ASN A 544 -4.52 -13.13 14.88
CA ASN A 544 -3.49 -13.23 13.85
C ASN A 544 -2.41 -12.14 14.01
N ALA A 545 -2.80 -10.90 14.27
CA ALA A 545 -1.87 -9.81 14.57
C ALA A 545 -1.03 -10.10 15.83
N CYS A 546 -1.65 -10.63 16.89
CA CYS A 546 -0.96 -11.04 18.11
C CYS A 546 0.04 -12.18 17.86
N GLN A 547 -0.33 -13.21 17.08
CA GLN A 547 0.58 -14.30 16.70
C GLN A 547 1.80 -13.78 15.91
N ILE A 548 1.59 -12.84 14.99
CA ILE A 548 2.68 -12.18 14.25
C ILE A 548 3.59 -11.40 15.20
N SER A 549 3.02 -10.64 16.14
CA SER A 549 3.79 -9.89 17.13
C SER A 549 4.63 -10.80 18.04
N ASN A 550 4.07 -11.95 18.46
CA ASN A 550 4.74 -12.94 19.28
C ASN A 550 5.90 -13.61 18.53
N LYS A 551 5.72 -13.93 17.23
CA LYS A 551 6.81 -14.43 16.36
C LYS A 551 7.94 -13.40 16.22
N LYS A 552 7.61 -12.10 16.04
CA LYS A 552 8.59 -11.00 16.02
C LYS A 552 9.35 -10.88 17.35
N LYS A 553 8.65 -10.96 18.48
CA LYS A 553 9.24 -10.91 19.84
C LYS A 553 10.18 -12.09 20.09
N LYS A 554 9.80 -13.31 19.70
CA LYS A 554 10.68 -14.49 19.76
C LYS A 554 11.96 -14.32 18.94
N TYR A 555 11.88 -13.72 17.74
CA TYR A 555 13.07 -13.44 16.92
C TYR A 555 13.98 -12.39 17.57
N LYS A 556 13.41 -11.30 18.08
CA LYS A 556 14.17 -10.25 18.80
C LYS A 556 14.88 -10.82 20.03
N ASN A 557 14.22 -11.70 20.78
CA ASN A 557 14.81 -12.36 21.95
C ASN A 557 16.00 -13.25 21.57
N ARG A 558 15.93 -14.01 20.46
CA ARG A 558 17.08 -14.81 19.97
C ARG A 558 18.29 -13.94 19.63
N LEU A 559 18.05 -12.79 19.01
CA LEU A 559 19.09 -11.83 18.62
C LEU A 559 19.73 -11.16 19.85
N ASN A 560 18.93 -10.86 20.88
CA ASN A 560 19.45 -10.36 22.15
C ASN A 560 20.30 -11.42 22.88
N SER A 561 19.90 -12.70 22.84
CA SER A 561 20.69 -13.79 23.42
C SER A 561 22.05 -13.96 22.74
N SER A 562 22.13 -13.85 21.41
CA SER A 562 23.41 -13.92 20.69
C SER A 562 24.31 -12.71 20.98
N LEU A 563 23.75 -11.51 21.06
CA LEU A 563 24.47 -10.31 21.51
C LEU A 563 25.03 -10.46 22.93
N LYS A 564 24.25 -11.01 23.85
CA LYS A 564 24.69 -11.27 25.24
C LYS A 564 25.90 -12.21 25.27
N LEU A 565 25.88 -13.30 24.49
CA LEU A 565 27.03 -14.23 24.39
C LEU A 565 28.29 -13.54 23.85
N ILE A 566 28.16 -12.62 22.90
CA ILE A 566 29.31 -11.87 22.35
C ILE A 566 29.90 -10.93 23.43
N ILE A 567 29.05 -10.23 24.18
CA ILE A 567 29.49 -9.33 25.26
C ILE A 567 30.19 -10.13 26.37
N GLU A 568 29.62 -11.27 26.75
CA GLU A 568 30.17 -12.14 27.79
C GLU A 568 31.53 -12.72 27.37
N ARG A 569 31.67 -13.13 26.10
CA ARG A 569 32.95 -13.54 25.54
C ARG A 569 34.00 -12.42 25.57
N LYS A 570 33.66 -11.20 25.13
CA LYS A 570 34.59 -10.05 25.19
C LYS A 570 35.07 -9.75 26.61
N LYS A 571 34.21 -9.92 27.61
CA LYS A 571 34.60 -9.77 29.02
C LYS A 571 35.60 -10.84 29.45
N GLN A 572 35.40 -12.09 29.03
CA GLN A 572 36.34 -13.19 29.32
C GLN A 572 37.69 -12.97 28.63
N GLU A 573 37.69 -12.52 27.38
CA GLU A 573 38.93 -12.21 26.64
C GLU A 573 39.68 -11.05 27.28
N LYS A 574 38.98 -10.01 27.73
CA LYS A 574 39.61 -8.91 28.46
C LYS A 574 40.28 -9.43 29.75
N ARG A 575 39.58 -10.24 30.55
CA ARG A 575 40.15 -10.86 31.75
C ARG A 575 41.35 -11.75 31.44
N TYR A 576 41.31 -12.49 30.33
CA TYR A 576 42.45 -13.30 29.88
C TYR A 576 43.70 -12.44 29.65
N TRP A 577 43.58 -11.35 28.89
CA TRP A 577 44.71 -10.46 28.62
C TRP A 577 45.17 -9.68 29.84
N ASP A 578 44.24 -9.21 30.69
CA ASP A 578 44.55 -8.53 31.95
C ASP A 578 45.34 -9.47 32.89
N ASN A 579 44.93 -10.73 33.00
CA ASN A 579 45.63 -11.76 33.78
C ASN A 579 47.02 -12.06 33.21
N LEU A 580 47.15 -12.11 31.88
CA LEU A 580 48.45 -12.32 31.24
C LEU A 580 49.41 -11.15 31.45
N ALA A 581 48.91 -9.91 31.48
CA ALA A 581 49.75 -8.74 31.74
C ALA A 581 50.24 -8.71 33.20
N GLN A 582 49.41 -9.17 34.14
CA GLN A 582 49.74 -9.23 35.57
C GLN A 582 50.69 -10.39 35.96
N ILE A 583 51.10 -11.24 35.01
CA ILE A 583 52.08 -12.32 35.22
C ILE A 583 53.40 -11.75 35.77
N THR A 584 53.81 -10.57 35.32
CA THR A 584 54.97 -9.86 35.84
C THR A 584 54.49 -8.66 36.65
N PRO A 585 54.60 -8.68 37.99
CA PRO A 585 54.32 -7.51 38.81
C PRO A 585 55.18 -6.32 38.36
N ASP A 586 54.63 -5.11 38.42
CA ASP A 586 55.36 -3.89 38.04
C ASP A 586 56.65 -3.73 38.86
N ASP A 587 56.64 -4.14 40.13
CA ASP A 587 57.81 -4.17 41.01
C ASP A 587 58.99 -4.99 40.44
N MET A 588 58.70 -6.10 39.75
CA MET A 588 59.75 -6.89 39.10
C MET A 588 60.32 -6.20 37.88
N ILE A 589 59.49 -5.50 37.11
CA ILE A 589 59.93 -4.77 35.93
C ILE A 589 60.88 -3.64 36.35
N ASP A 590 60.56 -2.94 37.45
CA ASP A 590 61.42 -1.90 37.99
C ASP A 590 62.70 -2.45 38.60
N LEU A 591 62.64 -3.65 39.20
CA LEU A 591 63.85 -4.38 39.60
C LEU A 591 64.75 -4.72 38.40
N TRP A 592 64.20 -5.13 37.26
CA TRP A 592 65.01 -5.39 36.06
C TRP A 592 65.62 -4.14 35.46
N LYS A 593 64.88 -3.02 35.42
CA LYS A 593 65.41 -1.74 34.94
C LYS A 593 66.56 -1.25 35.83
N THR A 594 66.38 -1.28 37.14
CA THR A 594 67.43 -0.88 38.09
C THR A 594 68.63 -1.82 37.97
N PHE A 595 68.41 -3.12 37.87
CA PHE A 595 69.46 -4.10 37.64
C PHE A 595 70.24 -3.85 36.34
N LEU A 596 69.57 -3.52 35.23
CA LEU A 596 70.22 -3.22 33.96
C LEU A 596 71.22 -2.06 34.10
N VAL A 597 70.80 -0.98 34.78
CA VAL A 597 71.67 0.17 35.06
C VAL A 597 72.90 -0.24 35.90
N PHE A 598 72.70 -1.09 36.92
CA PHE A 598 73.82 -1.59 37.73
C PHE A 598 74.80 -2.46 36.94
N VAL A 599 74.29 -3.32 36.04
CA VAL A 599 75.14 -4.16 35.19
C VAL A 599 75.94 -3.33 34.20
N GLU A 600 75.34 -2.32 33.58
CA GLU A 600 76.04 -1.41 32.67
C GLU A 600 77.17 -0.68 33.39
N ASN A 601 76.90 -0.13 34.57
CA ASN A 601 77.91 0.52 35.41
C ASN A 601 79.03 -0.46 35.82
N TYR A 602 78.68 -1.68 36.22
CA TYR A 602 79.65 -2.69 36.59
C TYR A 602 80.51 -3.15 35.40
N TYR A 603 79.91 -3.27 34.21
CA TYR A 603 80.63 -3.58 32.97
C TYR A 603 81.64 -2.49 32.63
N HIS A 604 81.29 -1.21 32.78
CA HIS A 604 82.22 -0.10 32.60
C HIS A 604 83.41 -0.20 33.57
N ILE A 605 83.16 -0.45 34.85
CA ILE A 605 84.23 -0.65 35.86
C ILE A 605 85.12 -1.85 35.50
N LEU A 606 84.54 -2.96 35.05
CA LEU A 606 85.32 -4.13 34.62
C LEU A 606 86.20 -3.82 33.43
N LYS A 607 85.71 -3.05 32.46
CA LYS A 607 86.48 -2.62 31.29
C LYS A 607 87.64 -1.70 31.70
N GLU A 608 87.40 -0.76 32.59
CA GLU A 608 88.45 0.09 33.17
C GLU A 608 89.51 -0.76 33.90
N ARG A 609 89.09 -1.68 34.76
CA ARG A 609 90.00 -2.60 35.44
C ARG A 609 90.82 -3.44 34.47
N ALA A 610 90.20 -3.94 33.39
CA ALA A 610 90.92 -4.69 32.36
C ALA A 610 92.00 -3.83 31.68
N THR A 611 91.71 -2.55 31.38
CA THR A 611 92.72 -1.64 30.83
C THR A 611 93.86 -1.35 31.80
N ILE A 612 93.55 -1.16 33.10
CA ILE A 612 94.56 -0.94 34.14
C ILE A 612 95.46 -2.17 34.26
N VAL A 613 94.89 -3.38 34.33
CA VAL A 613 95.65 -4.63 34.41
C VAL A 613 96.54 -4.81 33.19
N GLN A 614 96.05 -4.52 31.99
CA GLN A 614 96.88 -4.56 30.77
C GLN A 614 98.03 -3.55 30.83
N ASN A 615 97.80 -2.36 31.38
CA ASN A 615 98.86 -1.36 31.55
C ASN A 615 99.88 -1.81 32.59
N ILE A 616 99.46 -2.38 33.73
CA ILE A 616 100.35 -2.96 34.73
C ILE A 616 101.23 -4.06 34.13
N PHE A 617 100.65 -4.97 33.34
CA PHE A 617 101.45 -6.02 32.68
C PHE A 617 102.45 -5.47 31.66
N LYS A 618 102.11 -4.38 30.94
CA LYS A 618 103.04 -3.68 30.05
C LYS A 618 104.17 -3.03 30.84
N GLU A 619 103.84 -2.35 31.95
CA GLU A 619 104.83 -1.72 32.83
C GLU A 619 105.75 -2.76 33.49
N GLU A 620 105.22 -3.87 33.98
CA GLU A 620 106.01 -4.97 34.56
C GLU A 620 106.99 -5.56 33.53
N LYS A 621 106.55 -5.72 32.27
CA LYS A 621 107.41 -6.16 31.18
C LYS A 621 108.54 -5.15 30.92
N MET A 622 108.21 -3.86 30.86
CA MET A 622 109.19 -2.79 30.72
C MET A 622 110.17 -2.74 31.90
N MET A 623 109.70 -2.94 33.13
CA MET A 623 110.56 -3.01 34.33
C MET A 623 111.50 -4.21 34.28
N LYS A 624 111.01 -5.41 33.89
CA LYS A 624 111.87 -6.59 33.72
C LYS A 624 112.93 -6.38 32.64
N ASP A 625 112.58 -5.75 31.53
CA ASP A 625 113.54 -5.43 30.45
C ASP A 625 114.56 -4.38 30.89
N ASN A 626 114.14 -3.38 31.68
CA ASN A 626 115.05 -2.39 32.27
C ASN A 626 115.96 -3.01 33.33
N MET A 627 115.46 -3.93 34.17
CA MET A 627 116.27 -4.65 35.15
C MET A 627 117.34 -5.49 34.44
N LYS A 628 116.98 -6.23 33.39
CA LYS A 628 117.96 -6.94 32.55
C LYS A 628 119.02 -6.03 31.93
N LYS A 629 118.66 -4.79 31.56
CA LYS A 629 119.62 -3.80 31.06
C LYS A 629 120.54 -3.30 32.18
N ILE A 630 120.01 -3.06 33.37
CA ILE A 630 120.79 -2.67 34.55
C ILE A 630 121.75 -3.80 34.93
N ASP A 631 121.30 -5.05 34.98
CA ASP A 631 122.14 -6.22 35.27
C ASP A 631 123.32 -6.31 34.27
N LYS A 632 123.05 -6.16 32.96
CA LYS A 632 124.11 -6.10 31.94
C LYS A 632 125.09 -4.95 32.13
N MET A 633 124.61 -3.76 32.50
CA MET A 633 125.49 -2.63 32.81
C MET A 633 126.34 -2.90 34.05
N THR A 634 125.77 -3.52 35.09
CA THR A 634 126.51 -3.89 36.29
C THR A 634 127.59 -4.95 36.00
N GLU A 635 127.28 -5.96 35.18
CA GLU A 635 128.27 -6.93 34.68
C GLU A 635 129.41 -6.25 33.90
N HIS A 636 129.09 -5.27 33.04
CA HIS A 636 130.12 -4.48 32.32
C HIS A 636 130.99 -3.65 33.27
N THR A 637 130.41 -3.01 34.30
CA THR A 637 131.19 -2.27 35.29
C THR A 637 132.05 -3.18 36.19
N GLN A 638 131.58 -4.38 36.52
CA GLN A 638 132.36 -5.37 37.27
C GLN A 638 133.51 -5.95 36.44
N ASN A 639 133.31 -6.14 35.12
CA ASN A 639 134.38 -6.53 34.21
C ASN A 639 135.40 -5.41 33.98
N HIS A 640 135.00 -4.15 34.03
CA HIS A 640 135.92 -3.01 33.96
C HIS A 640 136.76 -2.80 35.23
N ASN A 641 136.29 -3.23 36.40
CA ASN A 641 137.08 -3.19 37.65
C ASN A 641 138.01 -4.41 37.85
N LYS A 642 138.05 -5.34 36.88
CA LYS A 642 138.95 -6.51 36.86
C LYS A 642 140.11 -6.38 35.86
N PHE A 643 140.21 -5.24 35.18
CA PHE A 643 141.36 -4.78 34.39
C PHE A 643 141.86 -3.46 34.99
#